data_AF-A0A544ZC99-F1
#
_entry.id   AF-A0A544ZC99-F1
#
_cell.length_a   1.000
_cell.length_b   1.000
_cell.length_c   1.000
_cell.angle_alpha   90.00
_cell.angle_beta   90.00
_cell.angle_gamma   90.00
#
_symmetry.space_group_name_H-M   'P 1'
#
loop_
_entity.id
_entity.type
_entity.pdbx_description
1 polymer ?
#
loop_
_entity_poly.entity_id
_entity_poly.type
_entity_poly.pdbx_seq_one_letter_code
_entity_poly.pdbx_strand_id
1 'polypeptide(L)'
;MSTPPASTLEQATVEQAVARIADETGTVAGAGVLVAADLVLTCAHVITGGREEQPETVLVDFPFLRTGPSRARVHFLAPAKPGSDLATGDLAVLRLETALPPDVRPVEFAPAAPPGLQVSAYGFPHGYPDGRWASGRTVGSLPNGAVQLEATDSAGFTAGYSGAPVWSPELGAALGILFAADGQGGRAGYMSTAPALAETWPEFDAVVRHTSADGATGARRRSPGEFAPGGRERTQWVSDAPADRDVLRRAALANVLARQLRHARAEAPDASFLVHIDGSWGTGKSTLLKLLARDLRSDSIVAFFDTWRHVRIEPPWWALLTTIRKAVVQHRPPWRRPFFLVRELLARVRRDGAPQVLSGLLLVGTALLAAFLFRAGVITVRSVEPTFKTVTTLVGAAGALWTAGVLVSRYAMWGSARRARTFEQSHTDPMNDVAEHIAWLVRHAGRPIVVFVEDLDRCNADYVVNFLDSVQTLVRDVPEHWRRPARRTPDFHAPSFVVAMDGAWLRCAYENAYETFTSAVAEPGRPIGYLFLDKLFQLSVPMPKLGGASRDLYFGELLGVSVAKPPPATADQVRAALTTSGDEIEVLETLAKADPRVREIVASQAVERILDAGVQDVSHHALAKFSRLLHSNPRAMKRFVNTYTVLRAVRVLEGSLVPTDTLALWTLLRIRWPELADYLESHPEAVDRITEGSGVQDLPESLRELAASRDLHEVLCAVPGVTLTADVIRACSGAGDDLAPLRT
;
A
#
# COMPACT_ATOMS: atom_id res chain seq x y z
N MET A 1 24.38 -0.83 2.06
CA MET A 1 24.83 0.57 2.10
C MET A 1 23.58 1.43 2.25
N SER A 2 23.41 2.05 3.42
CA SER A 2 22.20 2.79 3.76
C SER A 2 22.16 4.10 2.97
N THR A 3 21.07 4.36 2.26
CA THR A 3 20.78 5.68 1.70
C THR A 3 20.73 6.70 2.83
N PRO A 4 21.46 7.83 2.74
CA PRO A 4 21.39 8.84 3.78
C PRO A 4 20.00 9.51 3.77
N PRO A 5 19.50 9.99 4.93
CA PRO A 5 18.20 10.65 5.01
C PRO A 5 18.14 11.89 4.10
N ALA A 6 16.93 12.29 3.67
CA ALA A 6 16.71 13.39 2.73
C ALA A 6 17.38 14.72 3.16
N SER A 7 17.49 14.96 4.47
CA SER A 7 18.19 16.13 5.04
C SER A 7 19.69 16.18 4.68
N THR A 8 20.32 15.04 4.39
CA THR A 8 21.74 14.95 4.03
C THR A 8 21.99 15.28 2.55
N LEU A 9 21.03 15.03 1.66
CA LEU A 9 21.12 15.39 0.23
C LEU A 9 20.92 16.90 0.03
N GLU A 10 20.02 17.52 0.81
CA GLU A 10 19.76 18.96 0.76
C GLU A 10 20.90 19.77 1.40
N GLN A 11 21.45 19.32 2.54
CA GLN A 11 22.69 19.91 3.10
C GLN A 11 23.87 19.80 2.14
N ALA A 12 24.03 18.65 1.46
CA ALA A 12 25.08 18.47 0.45
C ALA A 12 24.96 19.43 -0.74
N THR A 13 23.75 19.93 -1.03
CA THR A 13 23.51 20.88 -2.14
C THR A 13 24.02 22.29 -1.80
N VAL A 14 23.80 22.76 -0.57
CA VAL A 14 24.32 24.06 -0.11
C VAL A 14 25.83 24.03 0.04
N GLU A 15 26.36 22.96 0.62
CA GLU A 15 27.80 22.78 0.80
C GLU A 15 28.56 22.96 -0.51
N GLN A 16 28.08 22.34 -1.59
CA GLN A 16 28.70 22.44 -2.91
C GLN A 16 28.60 23.84 -3.53
N ALA A 17 27.60 24.64 -3.14
CA ALA A 17 27.38 25.98 -3.68
C ALA A 17 28.13 27.10 -2.94
N VAL A 18 28.74 26.82 -1.77
CA VAL A 18 29.49 27.82 -1.00
C VAL A 18 30.84 28.10 -1.67
N ALA A 19 31.05 29.37 -1.99
CA ALA A 19 32.30 29.88 -2.57
C ALA A 19 33.13 30.61 -1.51
N ARG A 20 34.45 30.44 -1.58
CA ARG A 20 35.44 31.25 -0.87
C ARG A 20 36.00 32.29 -1.83
N ILE A 21 36.04 33.55 -1.38
CA ILE A 21 36.48 34.68 -2.20
C ILE A 21 37.75 35.25 -1.60
N ALA A 22 38.78 35.36 -2.44
CA ALA A 22 40.07 35.90 -2.07
C ALA A 22 40.53 36.97 -3.07
N ASP A 23 41.38 37.88 -2.60
CA ASP A 23 42.06 38.82 -3.48
C ASP A 23 43.13 38.12 -4.34
N GLU A 24 43.76 38.87 -5.26
CA GLU A 24 44.80 38.31 -6.14
C GLU A 24 46.05 37.82 -5.40
N THR A 25 46.23 38.21 -4.13
CA THR A 25 47.32 37.73 -3.28
C THR A 25 46.97 36.43 -2.56
N GLY A 26 45.73 35.94 -2.69
CA GLY A 26 45.22 34.76 -2.02
C GLY A 26 44.71 35.04 -0.60
N THR A 27 44.58 36.31 -0.20
CA THR A 27 44.03 36.68 1.10
C THR A 27 42.50 36.56 1.04
N VAL A 28 41.92 35.71 1.90
CA VAL A 28 40.47 35.48 1.94
C VAL A 28 39.75 36.74 2.44
N ALA A 29 38.82 37.24 1.62
CA ALA A 29 38.06 38.44 1.88
C ALA A 29 36.63 38.14 2.38
N GLY A 30 36.05 36.99 2.01
CA GLY A 30 34.70 36.62 2.42
C GLY A 30 34.18 35.35 1.76
N ALA A 31 32.88 35.15 1.86
CA ALA A 31 32.17 34.02 1.28
C ALA A 31 31.27 34.47 0.12
N GLY A 32 30.79 33.51 -0.66
CA GLY A 32 29.81 33.71 -1.71
C GLY A 32 28.95 32.48 -1.91
N VAL A 33 27.97 32.57 -2.80
CA VAL A 33 27.09 31.45 -3.16
C VAL A 33 26.83 31.37 -4.65
N LEU A 34 26.92 30.16 -5.20
CA LEU A 34 26.60 29.86 -6.59
C LEU A 34 25.09 29.97 -6.84
N VAL A 35 24.69 30.83 -7.79
CA VAL A 35 23.28 31.08 -8.14
C VAL A 35 22.94 30.74 -9.59
N ALA A 36 23.95 30.52 -10.41
CA ALA A 36 23.85 29.95 -11.76
C ALA A 36 25.09 29.10 -12.05
N ALA A 37 25.13 28.41 -13.20
CA ALA A 37 26.27 27.57 -13.58
C ALA A 37 27.62 28.30 -13.57
N ASP A 38 27.62 29.62 -13.82
CA ASP A 38 28.81 30.47 -13.87
C ASP A 38 28.71 31.75 -13.01
N LEU A 39 27.67 31.91 -12.17
CA LEU A 39 27.45 33.13 -11.38
C LEU A 39 27.47 32.89 -9.88
N VAL A 40 28.23 33.71 -9.16
CA VAL A 40 28.36 33.71 -7.69
C VAL A 40 27.93 35.05 -7.12
N LEU A 41 27.08 35.03 -6.09
CA LEU A 41 26.70 36.22 -5.31
C LEU A 41 27.59 36.38 -4.08
N THR A 42 27.92 37.63 -3.75
CA THR A 42 28.58 38.02 -2.50
C THR A 42 28.25 39.48 -2.15
N CYS A 43 28.82 40.01 -1.08
CA CYS A 43 28.72 41.43 -0.73
C CYS A 43 29.73 42.28 -1.50
N ALA A 44 29.36 43.52 -1.88
CA ALA A 44 30.29 44.39 -2.61
C ALA A 44 31.52 44.75 -1.78
N HIS A 45 31.40 44.91 -0.46
CA HIS A 45 32.55 45.17 0.41
C HIS A 45 33.57 44.02 0.46
N VAL A 46 33.16 42.77 0.16
CA VAL A 46 34.08 41.62 0.05
C VAL A 46 35.01 41.80 -1.16
N ILE A 47 34.53 42.46 -2.20
CA ILE A 47 35.31 42.74 -3.43
C ILE A 47 36.14 44.01 -3.28
N THR A 48 35.55 45.08 -2.75
CA THR A 48 36.23 46.38 -2.67
C THR A 48 37.23 46.47 -1.52
N GLY A 49 37.01 45.73 -0.42
CA GLY A 49 37.90 45.76 0.76
C GLY A 49 38.09 47.16 1.35
N GLY A 50 37.15 48.09 1.11
CA GLY A 50 37.26 49.49 1.50
C GLY A 50 38.22 50.35 0.64
N ARG A 51 38.68 49.85 -0.52
CA ARG A 51 39.54 50.57 -1.47
C ARG A 51 38.70 51.40 -2.46
N GLU A 52 39.25 52.52 -2.94
CA GLU A 52 38.62 53.34 -3.98
C GLU A 52 38.68 52.69 -5.37
N GLU A 53 39.75 51.96 -5.67
CA GLU A 53 39.90 51.20 -6.92
C GLU A 53 39.24 49.82 -6.80
N GLN A 54 38.34 49.53 -7.73
CA GLN A 54 37.58 48.28 -7.79
C GLN A 54 38.36 47.25 -8.61
N PRO A 55 38.65 46.05 -8.08
CA PRO A 55 39.34 45.03 -8.84
C PRO A 55 38.44 44.49 -9.97
N GLU A 56 39.00 44.32 -11.17
CA GLU A 56 38.28 43.71 -12.29
C GLU A 56 38.06 42.20 -12.09
N THR A 57 38.98 41.56 -11.36
CA THR A 57 38.99 40.12 -11.09
C THR A 57 39.30 39.80 -9.63
N VAL A 58 38.72 38.70 -9.15
CA VAL A 58 39.02 38.10 -7.84
C VAL A 58 39.27 36.60 -7.99
N LEU A 59 39.82 35.98 -6.95
CA LEU A 59 39.96 34.52 -6.88
C LEU A 59 38.76 33.91 -6.17
N VAL A 60 38.20 32.86 -6.78
CA VAL A 60 37.07 32.09 -6.28
C VAL A 60 37.39 30.60 -6.30
N ASP A 61 37.13 29.93 -5.18
CA ASP A 61 37.18 28.48 -5.06
C ASP A 61 35.98 27.93 -4.25
N PHE A 62 35.67 26.64 -4.42
CA PHE A 62 34.58 25.94 -3.75
C PHE A 62 35.15 24.87 -2.83
N PRO A 63 35.30 25.14 -1.52
CA PRO A 63 36.03 24.26 -0.60
C PRO A 63 35.46 22.83 -0.50
N PHE A 64 34.14 22.69 -0.56
CA PHE A 64 33.47 21.38 -0.51
C PHE A 64 33.62 20.57 -1.80
N LEU A 65 33.81 21.25 -2.94
CA LEU A 65 34.12 20.62 -4.22
C LEU A 65 35.63 20.42 -4.43
N ARG A 66 36.46 21.05 -3.59
CA ARG A 66 37.93 21.05 -3.69
C ARG A 66 38.42 21.55 -5.06
N THR A 67 37.68 22.48 -5.67
CA THR A 67 38.17 23.20 -6.85
C THR A 67 39.32 24.10 -6.38
N GLY A 68 40.48 24.09 -7.03
CA GLY A 68 41.50 25.10 -6.73
C GLY A 68 41.02 26.53 -7.01
N PRO A 69 41.77 27.57 -6.58
CA PRO A 69 41.44 28.96 -6.88
C PRO A 69 41.38 29.20 -8.39
N SER A 70 40.29 29.81 -8.83
CA SER A 70 40.03 30.20 -10.22
C SER A 70 39.71 31.68 -10.29
N ARG A 71 39.97 32.32 -11.42
CA ARG A 71 39.61 33.74 -11.61
C ARG A 71 38.12 33.88 -11.88
N ALA A 72 37.52 34.92 -11.30
CA ALA A 72 36.16 35.35 -11.59
C ALA A 72 36.16 36.86 -11.87
N ARG A 73 35.42 37.28 -12.89
CA ARG A 73 35.25 38.69 -13.24
C ARG A 73 34.08 39.30 -12.49
N VAL A 74 34.21 40.56 -12.09
CA VAL A 74 33.09 41.30 -11.48
C VAL A 74 32.06 41.60 -12.57
N HIS A 75 30.91 40.92 -12.51
CA HIS A 75 29.82 41.04 -13.48
C HIS A 75 28.86 42.19 -13.12
N PHE A 76 28.63 42.40 -11.83
CA PHE A 76 27.79 43.47 -11.29
C PHE A 76 28.31 43.87 -9.91
N LEU A 77 28.27 45.17 -9.59
CA LEU A 77 28.71 45.69 -8.30
C LEU A 77 27.81 46.86 -7.87
N ALA A 78 27.21 46.72 -6.69
CA ALA A 78 26.42 47.74 -6.02
C ALA A 78 26.93 47.92 -4.58
N PRO A 79 27.65 49.00 -4.28
CA PRO A 79 28.05 49.33 -2.92
C PRO A 79 26.85 49.74 -2.06
N ALA A 80 26.96 49.52 -0.75
CA ALA A 80 25.96 49.95 0.22
C ALA A 80 25.75 51.48 0.15
N LYS A 81 24.49 51.95 0.28
CA LYS A 81 24.18 53.39 0.26
C LYS A 81 24.79 54.12 1.48
N PRO A 82 25.50 55.24 1.31
CA PRO A 82 26.07 55.99 2.43
C PRO A 82 24.97 56.62 3.30
N GLY A 83 25.10 56.52 4.63
CA GLY A 83 24.25 57.23 5.59
C GLY A 83 23.32 56.38 6.47
N SER A 84 23.43 55.06 6.47
CA SER A 84 22.70 54.18 7.40
C SER A 84 23.63 53.15 8.05
N ASP A 85 23.53 52.97 9.37
CA ASP A 85 24.35 52.03 10.16
C ASP A 85 24.20 50.55 9.71
N LEU A 86 23.13 50.23 8.97
CA LEU A 86 22.80 48.94 8.36
C LEU A 86 22.39 49.16 6.90
N ALA A 87 23.34 49.51 6.05
CA ALA A 87 23.08 49.82 4.65
C ALA A 87 22.77 48.56 3.83
N THR A 88 21.55 48.47 3.31
CA THR A 88 21.14 47.47 2.32
C THR A 88 21.61 47.87 0.91
N GLY A 89 21.63 46.90 -0.01
CA GLY A 89 22.11 47.11 -1.39
C GLY A 89 23.60 46.84 -1.60
N ASP A 90 24.28 46.26 -0.61
CA ASP A 90 25.68 45.82 -0.69
C ASP A 90 25.80 44.45 -1.38
N LEU A 91 25.94 44.45 -2.71
CA LEU A 91 25.86 43.25 -3.54
C LEU A 91 26.89 43.26 -4.67
N ALA A 92 27.57 42.13 -4.87
CA ALA A 92 28.37 41.86 -6.06
C ALA A 92 27.94 40.53 -6.70
N VAL A 93 28.01 40.49 -8.03
CA VAL A 93 27.86 39.27 -8.83
C VAL A 93 29.18 39.02 -9.53
N LEU A 94 29.72 37.82 -9.38
CA LEU A 94 30.94 37.37 -10.02
C LEU A 94 30.61 36.35 -11.10
N ARG A 95 31.28 36.44 -12.25
CA ARG A 95 31.20 35.43 -13.31
C ARG A 95 32.48 34.61 -13.34
N LEU A 96 32.35 33.30 -13.15
CA LEU A 96 33.47 32.36 -13.16
C LEU A 96 34.08 32.28 -14.57
N GLU A 97 35.41 32.31 -14.67
CA GLU A 97 36.11 32.09 -15.94
C GLU A 97 36.29 30.61 -16.27
N THR A 98 36.26 29.76 -15.23
CA THR A 98 36.36 28.31 -15.34
C THR A 98 34.99 27.69 -15.05
N ALA A 99 34.51 26.83 -15.96
CA ALA A 99 33.28 26.09 -15.75
C ALA A 99 33.41 25.08 -14.60
N LEU A 100 32.37 24.98 -13.77
CA LEU A 100 32.25 23.96 -12.73
C LEU A 100 31.81 22.60 -13.32
N PRO A 101 32.03 21.49 -12.59
CA PRO A 101 31.48 20.19 -12.98
C PRO A 101 29.95 20.24 -13.18
N PRO A 102 29.40 19.48 -14.14
CA PRO A 102 27.97 19.57 -14.52
C PRO A 102 27.00 19.14 -13.42
N ASP A 103 27.47 18.40 -12.41
CA ASP A 103 26.65 17.91 -11.30
C ASP A 103 26.49 18.94 -10.16
N VAL A 104 27.20 20.07 -10.22
CA VAL A 104 27.12 21.13 -9.21
C VAL A 104 25.83 21.92 -9.40
N ARG A 105 24.98 21.94 -8.36
CA ARG A 105 23.69 22.64 -8.40
C ARG A 105 23.79 24.00 -7.71
N PRO A 106 23.34 25.09 -8.36
CA PRO A 106 23.16 26.38 -7.70
C PRO A 106 22.15 26.34 -6.55
N VAL A 107 22.28 27.26 -5.60
CA VAL A 107 21.35 27.33 -4.46
C VAL A 107 19.99 27.90 -4.88
N GLU A 108 18.91 27.35 -4.32
CA GLU A 108 17.58 27.95 -4.42
C GLU A 108 17.34 28.97 -3.31
N PHE A 109 16.61 30.05 -3.62
CA PHE A 109 16.25 31.09 -2.66
C PHE A 109 14.78 31.04 -2.26
N ALA A 110 14.50 31.16 -0.96
CA ALA A 110 13.15 31.28 -0.45
C ALA A 110 12.58 32.69 -0.72
N PRO A 111 11.28 32.83 -1.03
CA PRO A 111 10.67 34.14 -1.31
C PRO A 111 10.49 35.00 -0.05
N ALA A 112 10.57 34.41 1.14
CA ALA A 112 10.39 35.10 2.42
C ALA A 112 11.25 34.49 3.52
N ALA A 113 11.56 35.29 4.54
CA ALA A 113 12.32 34.91 5.72
C ALA A 113 11.54 35.24 7.00
N PRO A 114 10.51 34.46 7.37
CA PRO A 114 9.72 34.70 8.57
C PRO A 114 10.58 34.58 9.83
N PRO A 115 10.18 35.22 10.95
CA PRO A 115 10.88 35.12 12.22
C PRO A 115 10.74 33.72 12.84
N GLY A 116 11.78 33.25 13.52
CA GLY A 116 11.81 31.99 14.27
C GLY A 116 12.38 30.78 13.53
N LEU A 117 12.76 30.91 12.25
CA LEU A 117 13.36 29.83 11.46
C LEU A 117 14.77 29.51 11.95
N GLN A 118 15.11 28.23 12.08
CA GLN A 118 16.49 27.80 12.26
C GLN A 118 17.28 28.02 10.97
N VAL A 119 18.49 28.56 11.13
CA VAL A 119 19.39 28.86 10.01
C VAL A 119 20.83 28.46 10.29
N SER A 120 21.58 28.22 9.22
CA SER A 120 23.02 27.96 9.24
C SER A 120 23.72 28.71 8.11
N ALA A 121 24.93 29.21 8.35
CA ALA A 121 25.79 29.81 7.34
C ALA A 121 27.21 29.26 7.46
N TYR A 122 27.87 29.03 6.32
CA TYR A 122 29.28 28.65 6.26
C TYR A 122 30.10 29.82 5.73
N GLY A 123 31.11 30.24 6.49
CA GLY A 123 31.96 31.38 6.14
C GLY A 123 33.40 31.17 6.56
N PHE A 124 34.25 32.17 6.33
CA PHE A 124 35.71 32.09 6.48
C PHE A 124 36.24 33.13 7.48
N PRO A 125 35.90 33.04 8.78
CA PRO A 125 36.38 33.99 9.78
C PRO A 125 37.88 33.83 10.05
N HIS A 126 38.50 34.89 10.59
CA HIS A 126 39.93 34.91 10.91
C HIS A 126 40.31 33.72 11.83
N GLY A 127 41.37 32.99 11.45
CA GLY A 127 41.84 31.79 12.14
C GLY A 127 41.21 30.48 11.66
N TYR A 128 40.24 30.52 10.74
CA TYR A 128 39.59 29.36 10.15
C TYR A 128 39.65 29.41 8.61
N PRO A 129 40.83 29.17 8.00
CA PRO A 129 41.01 29.31 6.55
C PRO A 129 40.19 28.31 5.72
N ASP A 130 39.86 27.16 6.30
CA ASP A 130 39.00 26.13 5.68
C ASP A 130 37.50 26.41 5.88
N GLY A 131 37.18 27.48 6.61
CA GLY A 131 35.82 27.90 6.94
C GLY A 131 35.25 27.23 8.19
N ARG A 132 34.09 27.71 8.62
CA ARG A 132 33.37 27.23 9.80
C ARG A 132 31.87 27.48 9.64
N TRP A 133 31.08 26.57 10.20
CA TRP A 133 29.63 26.75 10.36
C TRP A 133 29.30 27.67 11.53
N ALA A 134 28.33 28.56 11.31
CA ALA A 134 27.61 29.29 12.35
C ALA A 134 26.11 29.01 12.24
N SER A 135 25.47 28.80 13.38
CA SER A 135 24.04 28.49 13.52
C SER A 135 23.31 29.64 14.18
N GLY A 136 22.07 29.89 13.76
CA GLY A 136 21.25 30.93 14.34
C GLY A 136 19.77 30.76 14.06
N ARG A 137 19.01 31.82 14.35
CA ARG A 137 17.60 31.92 14.03
C ARG A 137 17.24 33.28 13.46
N THR A 138 16.23 33.33 12.58
CA THR A 138 15.66 34.61 12.13
C THR A 138 14.91 35.29 13.29
N VAL A 139 15.10 36.59 13.48
CA VAL A 139 14.44 37.38 14.53
C VAL A 139 13.27 38.17 13.96
N GLY A 140 13.47 38.83 12.82
CA GLY A 140 12.45 39.64 12.15
C GLY A 140 13.03 40.58 11.11
N SER A 141 12.16 41.13 10.26
CA SER A 141 12.52 42.13 9.24
C SER A 141 12.72 43.52 9.85
N LEU A 142 13.73 44.22 9.35
CA LEU A 142 14.01 45.61 9.66
C LEU A 142 13.32 46.55 8.65
N PRO A 143 13.10 47.84 8.98
CA PRO A 143 12.45 48.80 8.08
C PRO A 143 13.14 49.00 6.73
N ASN A 144 14.43 48.67 6.62
CA ASN A 144 15.23 48.76 5.40
C ASN A 144 15.17 47.49 4.52
N GLY A 145 14.35 46.50 4.87
CA GLY A 145 14.19 45.23 4.13
C GLY A 145 15.17 44.12 4.51
N ALA A 146 16.18 44.40 5.35
CA ALA A 146 17.07 43.38 5.89
C ALA A 146 16.36 42.52 6.94
N VAL A 147 16.89 41.33 7.21
CA VAL A 147 16.42 40.47 8.31
C VAL A 147 17.53 40.27 9.33
N GLN A 148 17.19 40.46 10.61
CA GLN A 148 18.10 40.20 11.71
C GLN A 148 18.13 38.71 12.03
N LEU A 149 19.33 38.19 12.26
CA LEU A 149 19.64 36.86 12.74
C LEU A 149 20.20 36.95 14.16
N GLU A 150 19.86 35.97 15.00
CA GLU A 150 20.47 35.78 16.31
C GLU A 150 21.27 34.48 16.30
N ALA A 151 22.57 34.55 16.59
CA ALA A 151 23.41 33.38 16.69
C ALA A 151 23.01 32.51 17.90
N THR A 152 22.89 31.21 17.68
CA THR A 152 22.53 30.22 18.72
C THR A 152 23.72 29.41 19.20
N ASP A 153 24.88 29.56 18.56
CA ASP A 153 26.13 28.90 18.94
C ASP A 153 27.24 29.91 19.27
N SER A 154 28.40 29.39 19.69
CA SER A 154 29.57 30.19 20.05
C SER A 154 30.42 30.61 18.85
N ALA A 155 30.09 30.19 17.62
CA ALA A 155 30.80 30.65 16.43
C ALA A 155 30.41 32.10 16.11
N GLY A 156 29.11 32.40 16.19
CA GLY A 156 28.57 33.72 15.88
C GLY A 156 28.71 34.09 14.40
N PHE A 157 27.98 35.11 13.98
CA PHE A 157 28.17 35.74 12.67
C PHE A 157 29.25 36.81 12.83
N THR A 158 30.46 36.60 12.30
CA THR A 158 31.58 37.54 12.45
C THR A 158 32.13 37.95 11.09
N ALA A 159 33.13 38.84 11.06
CA ALA A 159 33.84 39.17 9.83
C ALA A 159 34.38 37.90 9.15
N GLY A 160 34.14 37.74 7.84
CA GLY A 160 34.42 36.53 7.07
C GLY A 160 33.19 35.69 6.71
N TYR A 161 32.03 35.94 7.34
CA TYR A 161 30.73 35.40 6.90
C TYR A 161 30.00 36.29 5.89
N SER A 162 30.51 37.49 5.61
CA SER A 162 29.94 38.37 4.59
C SER A 162 29.89 37.66 3.23
N GLY A 163 28.72 37.70 2.59
CA GLY A 163 28.39 37.03 1.35
C GLY A 163 28.00 35.55 1.50
N ALA A 164 28.07 34.97 2.71
CA ALA A 164 27.67 33.57 2.93
C ALA A 164 26.14 33.39 2.78
N PRO A 165 25.69 32.27 2.19
CA PRO A 165 24.26 31.96 2.13
C PRO A 165 23.73 31.61 3.52
N VAL A 166 22.57 32.17 3.86
CA VAL A 166 21.84 31.84 5.09
C VAL A 166 20.83 30.74 4.76
N TRP A 167 21.20 29.50 5.05
CA TRP A 167 20.39 28.33 4.75
C TRP A 167 19.37 28.04 5.84
N SER A 168 18.14 27.70 5.46
CA SER A 168 17.16 27.12 6.38
C SER A 168 16.89 25.65 6.05
N PRO A 169 17.23 24.71 6.96
CA PRO A 169 16.87 23.31 6.81
C PRO A 169 15.35 23.09 6.77
N GLU A 170 14.58 24.00 7.38
CA GLU A 170 13.11 23.91 7.41
C GLU A 170 12.48 24.20 6.04
N LEU A 171 13.12 25.08 5.25
CA LEU A 171 12.63 25.48 3.93
C LEU A 171 13.39 24.80 2.77
N GLY A 172 14.49 24.10 3.05
CA GLY A 172 15.33 23.52 2.01
C GLY A 172 15.86 24.56 1.01
N ALA A 173 16.04 25.81 1.45
CA ALA A 173 16.43 26.95 0.61
C ALA A 173 17.26 27.99 1.38
N ALA A 174 18.03 28.79 0.63
CA ALA A 174 18.70 29.98 1.17
C ALA A 174 17.69 31.12 1.35
N LEU A 175 17.72 31.77 2.50
CA LEU A 175 16.83 32.90 2.79
C LEU A 175 17.38 34.24 2.25
N GLY A 176 18.69 34.27 1.96
CA GLY A 176 19.44 35.47 1.63
C GLY A 176 20.94 35.26 1.80
N ILE A 177 21.70 36.36 1.72
CA ILE A 177 23.14 36.39 2.02
C ILE A 177 23.42 37.30 3.22
N LEU A 178 24.35 36.89 4.08
CA LEU A 178 24.83 37.71 5.21
C LEU A 178 25.63 38.90 4.69
N PHE A 179 25.37 40.12 5.18
CA PHE A 179 26.12 41.31 4.79
C PHE A 179 26.75 42.08 5.95
N ALA A 180 26.24 41.91 7.17
CA ALA A 180 26.78 42.55 8.35
C ALA A 180 26.59 41.69 9.60
N ALA A 181 27.40 41.96 10.62
CA ALA A 181 27.21 41.41 11.95
C ALA A 181 27.64 42.41 13.02
N ASP A 182 27.06 42.29 14.21
CA ASP A 182 27.37 43.15 15.36
C ASP A 182 28.76 42.84 15.94
N GLY A 183 29.52 43.88 16.28
CA GLY A 183 30.91 43.82 16.71
C GLY A 183 31.14 43.15 18.06
N GLN A 184 30.12 43.04 18.92
CA GLN A 184 30.22 42.34 20.20
C GLN A 184 30.01 40.83 20.03
N GLY A 185 31.04 40.14 19.54
CA GLY A 185 31.10 38.67 19.49
C GLY A 185 30.18 38.01 18.45
N GLY A 186 29.65 38.76 17.49
CA GLY A 186 28.87 38.21 16.38
C GLY A 186 27.51 37.62 16.76
N ARG A 187 26.94 38.08 17.89
CA ARG A 187 25.68 37.54 18.42
C ARG A 187 24.47 37.90 17.55
N ALA A 188 24.52 39.04 16.85
CA ALA A 188 23.52 39.44 15.87
C ALA A 188 24.16 39.52 14.47
N GLY A 189 23.48 38.94 13.48
CA GLY A 189 23.83 39.02 12.06
C GLY A 189 22.70 39.68 11.26
N TYR A 190 23.00 40.16 10.06
CA TYR A 190 22.01 40.78 9.18
C TYR A 190 22.16 40.25 7.76
N MET A 191 21.04 39.90 7.14
CA MET A 191 21.01 39.35 5.80
C MET A 191 20.14 40.15 4.83
N SER A 192 20.56 40.19 3.57
CA SER A 192 19.79 40.67 2.44
C SER A 192 18.94 39.53 1.94
N THR A 193 17.62 39.68 2.01
CA THR A 193 16.65 38.66 1.57
C THR A 193 16.57 38.59 0.04
N ALA A 194 16.04 37.50 -0.51
CA ALA A 194 15.86 37.37 -1.95
C ALA A 194 15.11 38.56 -2.60
N PRO A 195 14.01 39.11 -2.02
CA PRO A 195 13.40 40.33 -2.53
C PRO A 195 14.34 41.55 -2.53
N ALA A 196 15.15 41.74 -1.49
CA ALA A 196 16.12 42.84 -1.43
C ALA A 196 17.27 42.68 -2.44
N LEU A 197 17.67 41.44 -2.71
CA LEU A 197 18.64 41.11 -3.77
C LEU A 197 18.06 41.40 -5.15
N ALA A 198 16.80 41.04 -5.41
CA ALA A 198 16.10 41.34 -6.66
C ALA A 198 15.89 42.84 -6.90
N GLU A 199 15.64 43.62 -5.84
CA GLU A 199 15.58 45.08 -5.92
C GLU A 199 16.94 45.69 -6.29
N THR A 200 18.04 45.08 -5.84
CA THR A 200 19.41 45.59 -6.08
C THR A 200 19.94 45.16 -7.45
N TRP A 201 19.71 43.91 -7.84
CA TRP A 201 20.09 43.35 -9.14
C TRP A 201 18.83 42.78 -9.83
N PRO A 202 18.19 43.54 -10.73
CA PRO A 202 16.91 43.13 -11.35
C PRO A 202 16.94 41.82 -12.13
N GLU A 203 18.13 41.36 -12.57
CA GLU A 203 18.28 40.08 -13.27
C GLU A 203 18.28 38.88 -12.33
N PHE A 204 18.43 39.09 -11.01
CA PHE A 204 18.44 38.03 -9.98
C PHE A 204 17.26 37.07 -10.15
N ASP A 205 16.07 37.64 -10.32
CA ASP A 205 14.81 36.91 -10.47
C ASP A 205 14.76 36.07 -11.75
N ALA A 206 15.43 36.49 -12.82
CA ALA A 206 15.54 35.72 -14.05
C ALA A 206 16.58 34.61 -13.89
N VAL A 207 17.74 34.91 -13.30
CA VAL A 207 18.85 33.99 -13.09
C VAL A 207 18.46 32.84 -12.16
N VAL A 208 17.83 33.15 -11.02
CA VAL A 208 17.39 32.15 -10.03
C VAL A 208 16.19 31.33 -10.52
N ARG A 209 15.33 31.89 -11.40
CA ARG A 209 14.23 31.13 -12.03
C ARG A 209 14.71 30.23 -13.18
N HIS A 210 15.71 30.66 -13.95
CA HIS A 210 16.29 29.87 -15.03
C HIS A 210 17.03 28.63 -14.49
N THR A 211 17.66 28.70 -13.32
CA THR A 211 18.27 27.53 -12.67
C THR A 211 17.24 26.52 -12.16
N SER A 212 16.07 26.96 -11.69
CA SER A 212 14.93 26.07 -11.40
C SER A 212 14.35 25.42 -12.66
N ALA A 213 14.52 26.03 -13.83
CA ALA A 213 14.05 25.52 -15.13
C ALA A 213 15.08 24.62 -15.85
N ASP A 214 16.37 24.93 -15.75
CA ASP A 214 17.45 24.20 -16.45
C ASP A 214 17.88 22.93 -15.71
N GLY A 215 17.62 22.83 -14.39
CA GLY A 215 17.62 21.56 -13.66
C GLY A 215 16.45 20.63 -14.02
N ALA A 216 15.51 21.09 -14.85
CA ALA A 216 14.27 20.42 -15.24
C ALA A 216 14.16 20.09 -16.74
N THR A 217 15.28 20.04 -17.48
CA THR A 217 15.29 19.55 -18.88
C THR A 217 15.68 18.08 -19.04
N GLY A 218 15.88 17.36 -17.94
CA GLY A 218 15.82 15.91 -17.89
C GLY A 218 14.37 15.44 -17.68
N ALA A 219 13.61 15.34 -18.77
CA ALA A 219 12.33 14.64 -18.90
C ALA A 219 11.64 14.18 -17.59
N ARG A 220 10.75 15.00 -17.03
CA ARG A 220 9.71 14.50 -16.10
C ARG A 220 8.33 15.10 -16.42
N ARG A 221 7.49 14.17 -16.88
CA ARG A 221 6.02 14.12 -16.86
C ARG A 221 5.31 15.19 -16.01
N ARG A 222 4.33 15.84 -16.65
CA ARG A 222 3.04 16.36 -16.12
C ARG A 222 3.01 16.80 -14.63
N SER A 223 2.95 18.10 -14.36
CA SER A 223 2.54 18.63 -13.05
C SER A 223 1.02 18.47 -12.82
N PRO A 224 0.57 17.85 -11.72
CA PRO A 224 -0.81 17.95 -11.25
C PRO A 224 -0.94 19.15 -10.30
N GLY A 225 -1.96 19.99 -10.51
CA GLY A 225 -2.56 20.75 -9.41
C GLY A 225 -1.85 22.01 -8.99
N GLU A 226 -2.19 23.13 -9.62
CA GLU A 226 -2.09 24.44 -8.99
C GLU A 226 -3.00 24.44 -7.74
N PHE A 227 -2.42 24.24 -6.56
CA PHE A 227 -3.12 24.29 -5.28
C PHE A 227 -3.28 25.76 -4.86
N ALA A 228 -4.51 26.25 -4.83
CA ALA A 228 -4.80 27.62 -4.42
C ALA A 228 -4.42 27.87 -2.94
N PRO A 229 -3.86 29.04 -2.60
CA PRO A 229 -3.54 29.40 -1.22
C PRO A 229 -4.83 29.72 -0.46
N GLY A 230 -5.41 28.70 0.16
CA GLY A 230 -6.61 28.83 1.01
C GLY A 230 -6.75 27.75 2.08
N GLY A 231 -5.74 26.89 2.26
CA GLY A 231 -5.75 25.84 3.28
C GLY A 231 -5.54 26.39 4.69
N ARG A 232 -6.24 25.82 5.67
CA ARG A 232 -6.09 26.16 7.10
C ARG A 232 -4.62 25.99 7.52
N GLU A 233 -4.01 27.00 8.14
CA GLU A 233 -2.63 26.97 8.68
C GLU A 233 -2.36 25.86 9.71
N ARG A 234 -3.40 25.16 10.19
CA ARG A 234 -3.27 23.97 11.04
C ARG A 234 -3.82 22.75 10.30
N THR A 235 -2.94 21.83 9.93
CA THR A 235 -3.33 20.48 9.53
C THR A 235 -4.05 19.82 10.71
N GLN A 236 -5.25 19.31 10.45
CA GLN A 236 -6.01 18.60 11.48
C GLN A 236 -5.38 17.22 11.68
N TRP A 237 -5.37 16.74 12.92
CA TRP A 237 -4.99 15.36 13.20
C TRP A 237 -5.86 14.40 12.39
N VAL A 238 -5.24 13.58 11.54
CA VAL A 238 -5.93 12.55 10.78
C VAL A 238 -5.73 11.19 11.44
N SER A 239 -6.83 10.45 11.62
CA SER A 239 -6.78 9.11 12.17
C SER A 239 -6.27 8.10 11.14
N ASP A 240 -5.40 7.19 11.57
CA ASP A 240 -4.97 6.03 10.79
C ASP A 240 -5.93 4.83 10.90
N ALA A 241 -7.14 5.04 11.46
CA ALA A 241 -8.17 4.02 11.45
C ALA A 241 -8.66 3.78 10.01
N PRO A 242 -9.08 2.55 9.64
CA PRO A 242 -9.55 2.29 8.30
C PRO A 242 -10.73 3.20 7.95
N ALA A 243 -10.63 3.90 6.82
CA ALA A 243 -11.51 5.01 6.45
C ALA A 243 -12.96 4.57 6.20
N ASP A 244 -13.92 5.39 6.63
CA ASP A 244 -15.35 5.22 6.32
C ASP A 244 -15.78 5.97 5.05
N ARG A 245 -15.01 7.00 4.66
CA ARG A 245 -15.18 7.76 3.41
C ARG A 245 -14.16 7.26 2.39
N ASP A 246 -14.66 6.96 1.20
CA ASP A 246 -13.85 6.40 0.13
C ASP A 246 -13.25 7.48 -0.77
N VAL A 247 -12.21 8.14 -0.27
CA VAL A 247 -11.48 9.17 -1.04
C VAL A 247 -10.68 8.55 -2.20
N LEU A 248 -10.22 7.31 -2.01
CA LEU A 248 -9.41 6.57 -2.97
C LEU A 248 -10.23 5.74 -3.97
N ARG A 249 -11.56 5.93 -4.01
CA ARG A 249 -12.50 5.28 -4.94
C ARG A 249 -12.42 3.75 -4.97
N ARG A 250 -12.09 3.14 -3.84
CA ARG A 250 -12.00 1.69 -3.65
C ARG A 250 -13.36 0.98 -3.67
N ALA A 251 -14.46 1.71 -3.57
CA ALA A 251 -15.80 1.19 -3.69
C ALA A 251 -16.03 0.56 -5.07
N ALA A 252 -15.40 1.07 -6.13
CA ALA A 252 -15.46 0.46 -7.45
C ALA A 252 -14.82 -0.92 -7.46
N LEU A 253 -13.61 -1.06 -6.90
CA LEU A 253 -12.97 -2.38 -6.74
C LEU A 253 -13.79 -3.31 -5.83
N ALA A 254 -14.37 -2.78 -4.75
CA ALA A 254 -15.28 -3.54 -3.91
C ALA A 254 -16.50 -4.06 -4.69
N ASN A 255 -17.09 -3.25 -5.58
CA ASN A 255 -18.18 -3.69 -6.46
C ASN A 255 -17.72 -4.80 -7.40
N VAL A 256 -16.54 -4.67 -8.02
CA VAL A 256 -15.96 -5.74 -8.87
C VAL A 256 -15.85 -7.05 -8.08
N LEU A 257 -15.27 -7.01 -6.88
CA LEU A 257 -15.13 -8.18 -6.01
C LEU A 257 -16.49 -8.76 -5.60
N ALA A 258 -17.46 -7.92 -5.27
CA ALA A 258 -18.81 -8.36 -4.91
C ALA A 258 -19.51 -9.05 -6.09
N ARG A 259 -19.38 -8.51 -7.30
CA ARG A 259 -19.89 -9.15 -8.54
C ARG A 259 -19.24 -10.51 -8.76
N GLN A 260 -17.92 -10.63 -8.60
CA GLN A 260 -17.21 -11.90 -8.73
C GLN A 260 -17.66 -12.93 -7.68
N LEU A 261 -17.84 -12.51 -6.43
CA LEU A 261 -18.37 -13.36 -5.36
C LEU A 261 -19.81 -13.84 -5.65
N ARG A 262 -20.67 -12.95 -6.14
CA ARG A 262 -22.05 -13.29 -6.54
C ARG A 262 -22.07 -14.24 -7.74
N HIS A 263 -21.23 -14.00 -8.74
CA HIS A 263 -21.12 -14.83 -9.93
C HIS A 263 -20.59 -16.24 -9.60
N ALA A 264 -19.47 -16.34 -8.87
CA ALA A 264 -18.91 -17.62 -8.44
C ALA A 264 -19.93 -18.45 -7.64
N ARG A 265 -20.71 -17.80 -6.78
CA ARG A 265 -21.80 -18.41 -6.02
C ARG A 265 -22.94 -18.93 -6.89
N ALA A 266 -23.28 -18.22 -7.96
CA ALA A 266 -24.34 -18.62 -8.89
C ALA A 266 -23.91 -19.81 -9.75
N GLU A 267 -22.66 -19.81 -10.22
CA GLU A 267 -22.13 -20.91 -11.05
C GLU A 267 -21.86 -22.19 -10.26
N ALA A 268 -21.28 -22.06 -9.05
CA ALA A 268 -20.84 -23.18 -8.23
C ALA A 268 -21.29 -23.00 -6.77
N PRO A 269 -22.59 -23.14 -6.46
CA PRO A 269 -23.12 -22.90 -5.12
C PRO A 269 -22.54 -23.84 -4.05
N ASP A 270 -22.10 -25.05 -4.44
CA ASP A 270 -21.54 -26.04 -3.53
C ASP A 270 -20.02 -25.90 -3.31
N ALA A 271 -19.37 -24.93 -3.97
CA ALA A 271 -17.92 -24.75 -3.90
C ALA A 271 -17.56 -23.42 -3.27
N SER A 272 -16.63 -23.46 -2.32
CA SER A 272 -16.09 -22.27 -1.67
C SER A 272 -15.18 -21.48 -2.60
N PHE A 273 -15.38 -20.17 -2.65
CA PHE A 273 -14.56 -19.24 -3.42
C PHE A 273 -13.65 -18.44 -2.49
N LEU A 274 -12.34 -18.62 -2.62
CA LEU A 274 -11.31 -17.95 -1.83
C LEU A 274 -10.65 -16.88 -2.69
N VAL A 275 -10.74 -15.64 -2.23
CA VAL A 275 -10.12 -14.47 -2.81
C VAL A 275 -8.99 -14.01 -1.90
N HIS A 276 -7.81 -13.76 -2.47
CA HIS A 276 -6.70 -13.10 -1.80
C HIS A 276 -6.67 -11.64 -2.22
N ILE A 277 -6.65 -10.73 -1.25
CA ILE A 277 -6.39 -9.30 -1.47
C ILE A 277 -4.92 -9.06 -1.15
N ASP A 278 -4.14 -8.87 -2.20
CA ASP A 278 -2.69 -8.73 -2.16
C ASP A 278 -2.26 -7.28 -2.10
N GLY A 279 -1.38 -6.93 -1.18
CA GLY A 279 -0.81 -5.59 -1.11
C GLY A 279 0.03 -5.41 0.13
N SER A 280 1.02 -4.52 0.03
CA SER A 280 1.92 -4.21 1.14
C SER A 280 1.20 -3.58 2.33
N TRP A 281 1.90 -3.47 3.45
CA TRP A 281 1.40 -2.79 4.63
C TRP A 281 1.05 -1.31 4.33
N GLY A 282 -0.01 -0.79 4.96
CA GLY A 282 -0.48 0.59 4.74
C GLY A 282 -1.26 0.82 3.44
N THR A 283 -1.36 -0.16 2.53
CA THR A 283 -2.14 -0.01 1.29
C THR A 283 -3.65 0.09 1.50
N GLY A 284 -4.17 -0.10 2.72
CA GLY A 284 -5.59 0.06 3.08
C GLY A 284 -6.50 -1.10 2.66
N LYS A 285 -5.99 -2.33 2.76
CA LYS A 285 -6.75 -3.58 2.58
C LYS A 285 -8.00 -3.63 3.48
N SER A 286 -7.89 -3.24 4.74
CA SER A 286 -9.01 -3.18 5.69
C SER A 286 -10.12 -2.21 5.27
N THR A 287 -9.75 -1.06 4.69
CA THR A 287 -10.73 -0.12 4.12
C THR A 287 -11.50 -0.77 2.96
N LEU A 288 -10.81 -1.49 2.06
CA LEU A 288 -11.47 -2.21 0.97
C LEU A 288 -12.44 -3.28 1.50
N LEU A 289 -12.06 -4.04 2.53
CA LEU A 289 -12.93 -5.03 3.15
C LEU A 289 -14.17 -4.41 3.80
N LYS A 290 -14.05 -3.25 4.45
CA LYS A 290 -15.21 -2.50 4.97
C LYS A 290 -16.17 -2.06 3.86
N LEU A 291 -15.65 -1.56 2.75
CA LEU A 291 -16.44 -1.16 1.59
C LEU A 291 -17.14 -2.36 0.93
N LEU A 292 -16.42 -3.47 0.77
CA LEU A 292 -16.97 -4.74 0.27
C LEU A 292 -18.05 -5.29 1.22
N ALA A 293 -17.84 -5.20 2.53
CA ALA A 293 -18.86 -5.59 3.52
C ALA A 293 -20.15 -4.81 3.34
N ARG A 294 -20.04 -3.50 3.07
CA ARG A 294 -21.19 -2.61 2.91
C ARG A 294 -22.06 -3.04 1.72
N ASP A 295 -21.45 -3.40 0.59
CA ASP A 295 -22.18 -3.90 -0.58
C ASP A 295 -22.82 -5.28 -0.30
N LEU A 296 -22.04 -6.23 0.22
CA LEU A 296 -22.48 -7.61 0.43
C LEU A 296 -23.49 -7.79 1.57
N ARG A 297 -23.57 -6.89 2.56
CA ARG A 297 -24.57 -6.98 3.64
C ARG A 297 -26.02 -6.94 3.12
N SER A 298 -26.22 -6.40 1.91
CA SER A 298 -27.52 -6.35 1.25
C SER A 298 -28.08 -7.75 0.95
N ASP A 299 -27.22 -8.74 0.65
CA ASP A 299 -27.59 -10.09 0.18
C ASP A 299 -26.94 -11.25 0.95
N SER A 300 -25.92 -10.98 1.77
CA SER A 300 -25.07 -11.99 2.42
C SER A 300 -24.86 -11.69 3.91
N ILE A 301 -24.48 -12.72 4.68
CA ILE A 301 -23.98 -12.59 6.05
C ILE A 301 -22.47 -12.40 5.98
N VAL A 302 -21.99 -11.24 6.43
CA VAL A 302 -20.55 -10.92 6.46
C VAL A 302 -20.00 -11.18 7.86
N ALA A 303 -18.94 -11.99 7.95
CA ALA A 303 -18.25 -12.31 9.19
C ALA A 303 -16.80 -11.82 9.12
N PHE A 304 -16.39 -10.90 9.99
CA PHE A 304 -15.00 -10.47 10.12
C PHE A 304 -14.24 -11.37 11.08
N PHE A 305 -13.08 -11.86 10.65
CA PHE A 305 -12.19 -12.73 11.39
C PHE A 305 -10.79 -12.10 11.45
N ASP A 306 -10.48 -11.47 12.57
CA ASP A 306 -9.16 -10.92 12.88
C ASP A 306 -8.26 -12.06 13.40
N THR A 307 -7.28 -12.48 12.61
CA THR A 307 -6.43 -13.63 12.94
C THR A 307 -5.48 -13.33 14.09
N TRP A 308 -4.99 -12.10 14.18
CA TRP A 308 -4.04 -11.69 15.21
C TRP A 308 -4.67 -11.72 16.61
N ARG A 309 -5.94 -11.34 16.74
CA ARG A 309 -6.70 -11.50 17.99
C ARG A 309 -6.87 -12.95 18.43
N HIS A 310 -6.88 -13.88 17.48
CA HIS A 310 -7.12 -15.29 17.74
C HIS A 310 -5.84 -16.14 17.66
N VAL A 311 -4.66 -15.53 17.45
CA VAL A 311 -3.39 -16.25 17.25
C VAL A 311 -3.01 -17.17 18.41
N ARG A 312 -3.41 -16.81 19.63
CA ARG A 312 -3.15 -17.60 20.85
C ARG A 312 -4.23 -18.64 21.15
N ILE A 313 -5.25 -18.75 20.30
CA ILE A 313 -6.38 -19.65 20.49
C ILE A 313 -6.17 -20.88 19.63
N GLU A 314 -5.78 -21.97 20.27
CA GLU A 314 -5.66 -23.27 19.63
C GLU A 314 -6.89 -24.14 19.94
N PRO A 315 -7.44 -24.87 18.94
CA PRO A 315 -7.02 -24.89 17.53
C PRO A 315 -7.65 -23.74 16.68
N PRO A 316 -7.01 -23.29 15.58
CA PRO A 316 -7.46 -22.14 14.79
C PRO A 316 -8.88 -22.27 14.22
N TRP A 317 -9.28 -23.49 13.83
CA TRP A 317 -10.62 -23.77 13.31
C TRP A 317 -11.73 -23.43 14.31
N TRP A 318 -11.47 -23.54 15.62
CA TRP A 318 -12.48 -23.24 16.64
C TRP A 318 -12.82 -21.76 16.65
N ALA A 319 -11.81 -20.90 16.53
CA ALA A 319 -12.00 -19.45 16.44
C ALA A 319 -12.78 -19.08 15.17
N LEU A 320 -12.45 -19.70 14.03
CA LEU A 320 -13.15 -19.48 12.78
C LEU A 320 -14.63 -19.88 12.89
N LEU A 321 -14.89 -21.07 13.37
CA LEU A 321 -16.24 -21.58 13.55
C LEU A 321 -17.07 -20.70 14.48
N THR A 322 -16.53 -20.34 15.64
CA THR A 322 -17.26 -19.50 16.62
C THR A 322 -17.60 -18.13 16.03
N THR A 323 -16.73 -17.60 15.16
CA THR A 323 -16.98 -16.36 14.41
C THR A 323 -18.11 -16.52 13.40
N ILE A 324 -18.10 -17.57 12.59
CA ILE A 324 -19.18 -17.88 11.63
C ILE A 324 -20.51 -18.07 12.39
N ARG A 325 -20.50 -18.87 13.46
CA ARG A 325 -21.65 -19.12 14.32
C ARG A 325 -22.22 -17.81 14.88
N LYS A 326 -21.35 -16.94 15.42
CA LYS A 326 -21.74 -15.64 15.97
C LYS A 326 -22.40 -14.76 14.90
N ALA A 327 -21.80 -14.66 13.70
CA ALA A 327 -22.36 -13.89 12.60
C ALA A 327 -23.75 -14.41 12.18
N VAL A 328 -23.88 -15.73 12.03
CA VAL A 328 -25.16 -16.40 11.71
C VAL A 328 -26.21 -16.12 12.78
N VAL A 329 -25.89 -16.24 14.07
CA VAL A 329 -26.82 -15.96 15.18
C VAL A 329 -27.22 -14.48 15.22
N GLN A 330 -26.26 -13.56 15.09
CA GLN A 330 -26.49 -12.12 15.19
C GLN A 330 -27.32 -11.55 14.04
N HIS A 331 -27.23 -12.15 12.85
CA HIS A 331 -28.05 -11.79 11.70
C HIS A 331 -29.56 -12.00 11.94
N ARG A 332 -29.94 -12.84 12.91
CA ARG A 332 -31.34 -13.09 13.23
C ARG A 332 -31.91 -12.02 14.18
N PRO A 333 -33.23 -11.74 14.07
CA PRO A 333 -33.94 -10.93 15.04
C PRO A 333 -33.73 -11.47 16.47
N PRO A 334 -33.61 -10.60 17.50
CA PRO A 334 -33.30 -11.00 18.86
C PRO A 334 -34.19 -12.14 19.40
N TRP A 335 -35.48 -12.11 19.07
CA TRP A 335 -36.46 -13.12 19.49
C TRP A 335 -36.29 -14.51 18.84
N ARG A 336 -35.66 -14.59 17.65
CA ARG A 336 -35.37 -15.88 16.97
C ARG A 336 -34.04 -16.51 17.40
N ARG A 337 -33.16 -15.75 18.06
CA ARG A 337 -31.85 -16.23 18.54
C ARG A 337 -31.94 -17.42 19.50
N PRO A 338 -32.77 -17.41 20.58
CA PRO A 338 -32.82 -18.55 21.49
C PRO A 338 -33.32 -19.82 20.79
N PHE A 339 -34.33 -19.71 19.91
CA PHE A 339 -34.84 -20.84 19.14
C PHE A 339 -33.76 -21.45 18.23
N PHE A 340 -32.96 -20.62 17.57
CA PHE A 340 -31.84 -21.10 16.75
C PHE A 340 -30.79 -21.84 17.58
N LEU A 341 -30.42 -21.31 18.75
CA LEU A 341 -29.43 -21.92 19.65
C LEU A 341 -29.93 -23.26 20.20
N VAL A 342 -31.22 -23.38 20.52
CA VAL A 342 -31.84 -24.65 20.92
C VAL A 342 -31.81 -25.64 19.76
N ARG A 343 -32.17 -25.21 18.55
CA ARG A 343 -32.14 -26.08 17.35
C ARG A 343 -30.72 -26.56 17.02
N GLU A 344 -29.72 -25.70 17.20
CA GLU A 344 -28.30 -26.03 17.06
C GLU A 344 -27.86 -27.06 18.10
N LEU A 345 -28.24 -26.89 19.37
CA LEU A 345 -27.97 -27.86 20.42
C LEU A 345 -28.62 -29.21 20.11
N LEU A 346 -29.88 -29.23 19.68
CA LEU A 346 -30.59 -30.46 19.30
C LEU A 346 -29.93 -31.17 18.11
N ALA A 347 -29.48 -30.42 17.09
CA ALA A 347 -28.77 -30.98 15.94
C ALA A 347 -27.46 -31.68 16.37
N ARG A 348 -26.70 -31.06 17.28
CA ARG A 348 -25.46 -31.63 17.84
C ARG A 348 -25.72 -32.87 18.69
N VAL A 349 -26.75 -32.84 19.55
CA VAL A 349 -27.11 -34.00 20.38
C VAL A 349 -27.55 -35.17 19.50
N ARG A 350 -28.29 -34.90 18.41
CA ARG A 350 -28.76 -35.93 17.48
C ARG A 350 -27.63 -36.60 16.72
N ARG A 351 -26.57 -35.86 16.33
CA ARG A 351 -25.44 -36.44 15.59
C ARG A 351 -24.51 -37.19 16.53
N ASP A 352 -23.69 -36.47 17.30
CA ASP A 352 -22.58 -37.10 18.00
C ASP A 352 -23.04 -37.75 19.32
N GLY A 353 -24.27 -37.46 19.76
CA GLY A 353 -24.82 -37.87 21.07
C GLY A 353 -25.67 -39.12 21.01
N ALA A 354 -26.01 -39.60 19.81
CA ALA A 354 -26.86 -40.77 19.65
C ALA A 354 -26.33 -42.00 20.41
N PRO A 355 -25.03 -42.35 20.45
CA PRO A 355 -24.55 -43.52 21.19
C PRO A 355 -24.65 -43.35 22.72
N GLN A 356 -24.44 -42.13 23.22
CA GLN A 356 -24.41 -41.81 24.66
C GLN A 356 -25.81 -41.53 25.22
N VAL A 357 -26.69 -40.98 24.39
CA VAL A 357 -28.12 -40.83 24.66
C VAL A 357 -28.81 -42.18 24.52
N LEU A 358 -28.43 -43.02 23.54
CA LEU A 358 -28.90 -44.40 23.44
C LEU A 358 -28.43 -45.23 24.63
N SER A 359 -27.16 -45.16 25.04
CA SER A 359 -26.68 -45.86 26.24
C SER A 359 -27.34 -45.35 27.51
N GLY A 360 -27.58 -44.04 27.62
CA GLY A 360 -28.37 -43.45 28.71
C GLY A 360 -29.83 -43.92 28.71
N LEU A 361 -30.50 -43.96 27.56
CA LEU A 361 -31.85 -44.49 27.39
C LEU A 361 -31.91 -46.00 27.65
N LEU A 362 -30.87 -46.75 27.29
CA LEU A 362 -30.73 -48.18 27.58
C LEU A 362 -30.54 -48.40 29.07
N LEU A 363 -29.76 -47.55 29.75
CA LEU A 363 -29.57 -47.59 31.21
C LEU A 363 -30.87 -47.27 31.95
N VAL A 364 -31.60 -46.24 31.51
CA VAL A 364 -32.92 -45.90 32.05
C VAL A 364 -33.94 -47.00 31.73
N GLY A 365 -33.93 -47.53 30.51
CA GLY A 365 -34.80 -48.60 30.05
C GLY A 365 -34.56 -49.91 30.80
N THR A 366 -33.29 -50.28 31.04
CA THR A 366 -32.92 -51.44 31.86
C THR A 366 -33.29 -51.25 33.32
N ALA A 367 -33.13 -50.04 33.87
CA ALA A 367 -33.57 -49.75 35.24
C ALA A 367 -35.11 -49.78 35.38
N LEU A 368 -35.85 -49.29 34.39
CA LEU A 368 -37.32 -49.37 34.33
C LEU A 368 -37.80 -50.82 34.15
N LEU A 369 -37.13 -51.61 33.30
CA LEU A 369 -37.41 -53.03 33.10
C LEU A 369 -37.13 -53.83 34.38
N ALA A 370 -36.01 -53.57 35.07
CA ALA A 370 -35.71 -54.18 36.36
C ALA A 370 -36.77 -53.83 37.42
N ALA A 371 -37.21 -52.57 37.48
CA ALA A 371 -38.29 -52.14 38.36
C ALA A 371 -39.64 -52.83 38.02
N PHE A 372 -39.94 -53.00 36.73
CA PHE A 372 -41.14 -53.70 36.28
C PHE A 372 -41.11 -55.20 36.59
N LEU A 373 -39.99 -55.89 36.30
CA LEU A 373 -39.80 -57.32 36.59
C LEU A 373 -39.84 -57.60 38.09
N PHE A 374 -39.34 -56.67 38.91
CA PHE A 374 -39.49 -56.72 40.37
C PHE A 374 -40.96 -56.58 40.80
N ARG A 375 -41.70 -55.60 40.24
CA ARG A 375 -43.15 -55.42 40.51
C ARG A 375 -43.99 -56.61 40.06
N ALA A 376 -43.64 -57.22 38.93
CA ALA A 376 -44.33 -58.38 38.37
C ALA A 376 -44.02 -59.69 39.14
N GLY A 377 -43.18 -59.64 40.18
CA GLY A 377 -42.84 -60.81 41.01
C GLY A 377 -41.89 -61.80 40.33
N VAL A 378 -41.33 -61.45 39.18
CA VAL A 378 -40.38 -62.29 38.43
C VAL A 378 -39.00 -62.31 39.12
N ILE A 379 -38.64 -61.22 39.78
CA ILE A 379 -37.41 -61.11 40.58
C ILE A 379 -37.82 -60.92 42.05
N THR A 380 -37.62 -61.95 42.87
CA THR A 380 -37.92 -61.91 44.31
C THR A 380 -36.67 -61.55 45.12
N VAL A 381 -36.68 -60.38 45.77
CA VAL A 381 -35.70 -60.01 46.79
C VAL A 381 -36.35 -60.20 48.17
N ARG A 382 -35.69 -60.97 49.04
CA ARG A 382 -36.15 -61.17 50.43
C ARG A 382 -35.97 -59.88 51.20
N SER A 383 -37.09 -59.19 51.46
CA SER A 383 -37.22 -57.90 52.16
C SER A 383 -36.78 -56.67 51.35
N VAL A 384 -37.66 -55.67 51.15
CA VAL A 384 -37.75 -54.39 51.90
C VAL A 384 -38.98 -53.59 51.40
N GLU A 385 -39.86 -53.16 52.30
CA GLU A 385 -41.22 -52.66 51.99
C GLU A 385 -41.40 -51.12 51.80
N PRO A 386 -40.36 -50.25 51.84
CA PRO A 386 -40.49 -48.89 51.29
C PRO A 386 -39.47 -48.52 50.20
N THR A 387 -38.53 -49.41 49.84
CA THR A 387 -37.35 -49.05 49.04
C THR A 387 -37.65 -48.82 47.56
N PHE A 388 -38.79 -49.31 47.06
CA PHE A 388 -39.15 -49.20 45.65
C PHE A 388 -39.35 -47.75 45.17
N LYS A 389 -40.03 -46.90 45.96
CA LYS A 389 -40.24 -45.48 45.62
C LYS A 389 -38.93 -44.71 45.60
N THR A 390 -38.03 -45.00 46.53
CA THR A 390 -36.72 -44.33 46.62
C THR A 390 -35.82 -44.71 45.45
N VAL A 391 -35.82 -45.99 45.05
CA VAL A 391 -35.03 -46.48 43.90
C VAL A 391 -35.54 -45.91 42.58
N THR A 392 -36.85 -45.88 42.32
CA THR A 392 -37.39 -45.27 41.09
C THR A 392 -37.14 -43.76 41.02
N THR A 393 -37.18 -43.07 42.16
CA THR A 393 -36.90 -41.63 42.23
C THR A 393 -35.41 -41.33 42.04
N LEU A 394 -34.52 -42.16 42.61
CA LEU A 394 -33.07 -42.07 42.42
C LEU A 394 -32.66 -42.38 40.99
N VAL A 395 -33.26 -43.40 40.36
CA VAL A 395 -33.00 -43.73 38.94
C VAL A 395 -33.52 -42.62 38.02
N GLY A 396 -34.72 -42.09 38.27
CA GLY A 396 -35.25 -40.95 37.51
C GLY A 396 -34.40 -39.68 37.66
N ALA A 397 -33.95 -39.38 38.88
CA ALA A 397 -33.06 -38.26 39.16
C ALA A 397 -31.66 -38.46 38.56
N ALA A 398 -31.10 -39.67 38.62
CA ALA A 398 -29.82 -40.00 37.98
C ALA A 398 -29.91 -39.92 36.45
N GLY A 399 -31.01 -40.38 35.85
CA GLY A 399 -31.28 -40.23 34.42
C GLY A 399 -31.42 -38.77 34.01
N ALA A 400 -32.13 -37.96 34.80
CA ALA A 400 -32.25 -36.52 34.59
C ALA A 400 -30.91 -35.77 34.75
N LEU A 401 -30.10 -36.13 35.75
CA LEU A 401 -28.78 -35.55 35.98
C LEU A 401 -27.77 -35.97 34.91
N TRP A 402 -27.82 -37.22 34.43
CA TRP A 402 -26.99 -37.69 33.32
C TRP A 402 -27.37 -37.00 32.01
N THR A 403 -28.66 -36.92 31.68
CA THR A 403 -29.14 -36.22 30.47
C THR A 403 -28.83 -34.72 30.55
N ALA A 404 -29.04 -34.08 31.70
CA ALA A 404 -28.61 -32.71 31.94
C ALA A 404 -27.08 -32.56 31.84
N GLY A 405 -26.31 -33.50 32.38
CA GLY A 405 -24.84 -33.53 32.32
C GLY A 405 -24.31 -33.68 30.91
N VAL A 406 -24.93 -34.53 30.08
CA VAL A 406 -24.62 -34.68 28.66
C VAL A 406 -25.00 -33.39 27.90
N LEU A 407 -26.18 -32.82 28.14
CA LEU A 407 -26.60 -31.57 27.50
C LEU A 407 -25.68 -30.39 27.87
N VAL A 408 -25.30 -30.28 29.14
CA VAL A 408 -24.39 -29.25 29.66
C VAL A 408 -22.97 -29.46 29.13
N SER A 409 -22.46 -30.69 29.12
CA SER A 409 -21.14 -30.98 28.54
C SER A 409 -21.13 -30.64 27.06
N ARG A 410 -22.14 -31.03 26.28
CA ARG A 410 -22.29 -30.74 24.84
C ARG A 410 -22.40 -29.27 24.52
N TYR A 411 -23.23 -28.54 25.27
CA TYR A 411 -23.35 -27.10 25.11
C TYR A 411 -22.02 -26.40 25.45
N ALA A 412 -21.35 -26.84 26.52
CA ALA A 412 -20.15 -26.22 27.02
C ALA A 412 -18.85 -26.75 26.38
N MET A 413 -18.90 -27.79 25.54
CA MET A 413 -17.76 -28.37 24.81
C MET A 413 -17.22 -27.38 23.75
N TRP A 414 -18.10 -26.62 23.11
CA TRP A 414 -17.72 -25.67 22.04
C TRP A 414 -17.68 -24.23 22.54
N GLY A 415 -18.02 -24.01 23.82
CA GLY A 415 -17.96 -22.71 24.48
C GLY A 415 -16.56 -22.33 24.97
N SER A 416 -15.56 -23.23 24.90
CA SER A 416 -14.19 -22.93 25.30
C SER A 416 -13.15 -23.61 24.41
N ALA A 417 -12.09 -22.87 24.05
CA ALA A 417 -10.97 -23.36 23.26
C ALA A 417 -10.27 -24.57 23.90
N ARG A 418 -10.13 -24.56 25.24
CA ARG A 418 -9.51 -25.67 25.99
C ARG A 418 -10.21 -27.01 25.75
N ARG A 419 -11.54 -27.02 25.61
CA ARG A 419 -12.32 -28.24 25.35
C ARG A 419 -12.31 -28.64 23.88
N ALA A 420 -12.20 -27.68 22.95
CA ALA A 420 -12.00 -27.96 21.53
C ALA A 420 -10.67 -28.72 21.30
N ARG A 421 -9.61 -28.36 22.02
CA ARG A 421 -8.33 -29.09 21.98
C ARG A 421 -8.46 -30.53 22.49
N THR A 422 -9.19 -30.75 23.57
CA THR A 422 -9.47 -32.10 24.08
C THR A 422 -10.32 -32.92 23.10
N PHE A 423 -11.22 -32.28 22.36
CA PHE A 423 -12.03 -32.94 21.33
C PHE A 423 -11.15 -33.45 20.17
N GLU A 424 -10.27 -32.62 19.65
CA GLU A 424 -9.31 -32.98 18.60
C GLU A 424 -8.43 -34.18 18.98
N GLN A 425 -8.03 -34.28 20.25
CA GLN A 425 -7.19 -35.36 20.76
C GLN A 425 -7.94 -36.67 21.05
N SER A 426 -9.27 -36.63 21.19
CA SER A 426 -10.07 -37.77 21.69
C SER A 426 -10.98 -38.41 20.64
N HIS A 427 -11.23 -37.73 19.52
CA HIS A 427 -12.09 -38.24 18.43
C HIS A 427 -11.23 -38.81 17.31
N THR A 428 -11.74 -39.86 16.65
CA THR A 428 -11.05 -40.53 15.54
C THR A 428 -11.07 -39.69 14.26
N ASP A 429 -12.10 -38.87 14.06
CA ASP A 429 -12.22 -37.92 12.94
C ASP A 429 -12.90 -36.60 13.39
N PRO A 430 -12.19 -35.76 14.16
CA PRO A 430 -12.75 -34.53 14.70
C PRO A 430 -13.07 -33.51 13.61
N MET A 431 -12.33 -33.52 12.49
CA MET A 431 -12.49 -32.51 11.44
C MET A 431 -13.75 -32.72 10.61
N ASN A 432 -14.15 -33.97 10.37
CA ASN A 432 -15.44 -34.23 9.74
C ASN A 432 -16.61 -33.75 10.60
N ASP A 433 -16.59 -33.94 11.92
CA ASP A 433 -17.62 -33.41 12.83
C ASP A 433 -17.71 -31.88 12.79
N VAL A 434 -16.55 -31.20 12.75
CA VAL A 434 -16.45 -29.74 12.64
C VAL A 434 -16.99 -29.26 11.30
N ALA A 435 -16.52 -29.83 10.20
CA ALA A 435 -17.00 -29.51 8.86
C ALA A 435 -18.52 -29.71 8.81
N GLU A 436 -19.01 -30.86 9.24
CA GLU A 436 -20.42 -31.18 9.19
C GLU A 436 -21.27 -30.28 10.13
N HIS A 437 -20.71 -29.67 11.18
CA HIS A 437 -21.38 -28.64 11.96
C HIS A 437 -21.43 -27.29 11.24
N ILE A 438 -20.34 -26.91 10.56
CA ILE A 438 -20.32 -25.74 9.64
C ILE A 438 -21.42 -25.92 8.59
N ALA A 439 -21.61 -27.12 8.03
CA ALA A 439 -22.74 -27.46 7.15
C ALA A 439 -24.08 -27.01 7.67
N TRP A 440 -24.31 -27.38 8.92
CA TRP A 440 -25.58 -27.21 9.55
C TRP A 440 -25.82 -25.71 9.72
N LEU A 441 -24.79 -24.96 10.16
CA LEU A 441 -24.84 -23.50 10.25
C LEU A 441 -25.12 -22.86 8.89
N VAL A 442 -24.41 -23.27 7.83
CA VAL A 442 -24.55 -22.74 6.47
C VAL A 442 -25.95 -22.99 5.91
N ARG A 443 -26.45 -24.24 5.95
CA ARG A 443 -27.81 -24.59 5.50
C ARG A 443 -28.89 -23.80 6.21
N HIS A 444 -28.62 -23.43 7.46
CA HIS A 444 -29.61 -22.81 8.34
C HIS A 444 -29.45 -21.29 8.42
N ALA A 445 -28.40 -20.72 7.81
CA ALA A 445 -28.06 -19.31 7.83
C ALA A 445 -29.15 -18.44 7.19
N GLY A 446 -29.81 -18.95 6.14
CA GLY A 446 -30.87 -18.26 5.41
C GLY A 446 -30.36 -17.23 4.39
N ARG A 447 -29.05 -16.96 4.37
CA ARG A 447 -28.35 -16.19 3.34
C ARG A 447 -26.93 -16.75 3.19
N PRO A 448 -26.28 -16.51 2.04
CA PRO A 448 -24.88 -16.88 1.83
C PRO A 448 -23.95 -16.23 2.86
N ILE A 449 -22.85 -16.90 3.19
CA ILE A 449 -21.87 -16.42 4.18
C ILE A 449 -20.59 -16.01 3.45
N VAL A 450 -20.07 -14.83 3.79
CA VAL A 450 -18.76 -14.36 3.34
C VAL A 450 -17.91 -14.04 4.56
N VAL A 451 -16.74 -14.68 4.66
CA VAL A 451 -15.80 -14.51 5.77
C VAL A 451 -14.64 -13.65 5.31
N PHE A 452 -14.41 -12.54 6.00
CA PHE A 452 -13.26 -11.66 5.76
C PHE A 452 -12.19 -11.95 6.79
N VAL A 453 -11.01 -12.33 6.32
CA VAL A 453 -9.85 -12.66 7.15
C VAL A 453 -8.85 -11.52 7.06
N GLU A 454 -8.48 -10.96 8.21
CA GLU A 454 -7.57 -9.81 8.33
C GLU A 454 -6.41 -10.09 9.30
N ASP A 455 -5.32 -9.33 9.16
CA ASP A 455 -4.14 -9.32 10.03
C ASP A 455 -3.35 -10.65 10.08
N LEU A 456 -3.44 -11.43 9.00
CA LEU A 456 -2.70 -12.70 8.86
C LEU A 456 -1.19 -12.44 8.68
N ASP A 457 -0.83 -11.28 8.12
CA ASP A 457 0.53 -10.74 8.02
C ASP A 457 1.14 -10.34 9.39
N ARG A 458 0.37 -10.41 10.50
CA ARG A 458 0.88 -10.23 11.87
C ARG A 458 1.16 -11.54 12.61
N CYS A 459 0.88 -12.68 11.97
CA CYS A 459 1.00 -14.01 12.54
C CYS A 459 2.32 -14.68 12.10
N ASN A 460 2.79 -15.66 12.90
CA ASN A 460 3.95 -16.47 12.52
C ASN A 460 3.61 -17.46 11.40
N ALA A 461 4.64 -17.96 10.70
CA ALA A 461 4.46 -18.84 9.53
C ALA A 461 3.61 -20.08 9.85
N ASP A 462 3.88 -20.77 10.97
CA ASP A 462 3.16 -21.98 11.37
C ASP A 462 1.65 -21.72 11.55
N TYR A 463 1.28 -20.62 12.22
CA TYR A 463 -0.12 -20.27 12.41
C TYR A 463 -0.79 -19.93 11.08
N VAL A 464 -0.11 -19.19 10.19
CA VAL A 464 -0.64 -18.84 8.86
C VAL A 464 -0.99 -20.09 8.07
N VAL A 465 -0.05 -21.04 7.98
CA VAL A 465 -0.22 -22.30 7.25
C VAL A 465 -1.34 -23.14 7.87
N ASN A 466 -1.31 -23.36 9.20
CA ASN A 466 -2.33 -24.16 9.90
C ASN A 466 -3.74 -23.54 9.80
N PHE A 467 -3.85 -22.21 9.84
CA PHE A 467 -5.12 -21.52 9.69
C PHE A 467 -5.68 -21.68 8.27
N LEU A 468 -4.86 -21.44 7.24
CA LEU A 468 -5.31 -21.58 5.85
C LEU A 468 -5.60 -23.03 5.47
N ASP A 469 -4.87 -24.00 6.03
CA ASP A 469 -5.18 -25.41 5.91
C ASP A 469 -6.52 -25.76 6.59
N SER A 470 -6.80 -25.16 7.75
CA SER A 470 -8.12 -25.27 8.40
C SER A 470 -9.24 -24.70 7.51
N VAL A 471 -9.01 -23.56 6.83
CA VAL A 471 -9.98 -23.01 5.86
C VAL A 471 -10.16 -23.95 4.67
N GLN A 472 -9.08 -24.53 4.16
CA GLN A 472 -9.14 -25.44 3.02
C GLN A 472 -9.88 -26.74 3.38
N THR A 473 -9.50 -27.41 4.45
CA THR A 473 -10.05 -28.70 4.88
C THR A 473 -11.52 -28.61 5.30
N LEU A 474 -11.90 -27.54 6.01
CA LEU A 474 -13.26 -27.43 6.57
C LEU A 474 -14.29 -26.85 5.59
N VAL A 475 -13.84 -26.18 4.53
CA VAL A 475 -14.72 -25.37 3.69
C VAL A 475 -14.62 -25.70 2.20
N ARG A 476 -13.46 -26.17 1.72
CA ARG A 476 -13.30 -26.49 0.29
C ARG A 476 -13.84 -27.87 -0.06
N ASP A 477 -13.50 -28.87 0.74
CA ASP A 477 -13.91 -30.25 0.53
C ASP A 477 -15.21 -30.56 1.27
N VAL A 478 -16.26 -29.84 0.87
CA VAL A 478 -17.61 -30.07 1.39
C VAL A 478 -17.96 -31.54 1.16
N PRO A 479 -18.22 -32.35 2.22
CA PRO A 479 -18.45 -33.79 2.10
C PRO A 479 -19.51 -34.11 1.05
N GLU A 480 -19.30 -35.12 0.21
CA GLU A 480 -20.21 -35.45 -0.91
C GLU A 480 -21.67 -35.61 -0.48
N HIS A 481 -21.91 -36.11 0.74
CA HIS A 481 -23.25 -36.28 1.28
C HIS A 481 -23.97 -34.94 1.54
N TRP A 482 -23.25 -33.82 1.58
CA TRP A 482 -23.86 -32.49 1.57
C TRP A 482 -24.36 -32.05 0.21
N ARG A 483 -23.75 -32.57 -0.87
CA ARG A 483 -24.11 -32.33 -2.27
C ARG A 483 -25.28 -33.20 -2.72
N ARG A 484 -25.68 -34.21 -1.92
CA ARG A 484 -26.79 -35.10 -2.27
C ARG A 484 -28.13 -34.36 -2.23
N PRO A 485 -29.00 -34.54 -3.24
CA PRO A 485 -30.29 -33.85 -3.36
C PRO A 485 -31.34 -34.51 -2.45
N ALA A 486 -31.13 -34.51 -1.13
CA ALA A 486 -32.18 -34.90 -0.20
C ALA A 486 -33.12 -33.71 0.01
N ARG A 487 -34.06 -33.53 -0.93
CA ARG A 487 -35.01 -32.40 -1.03
C ARG A 487 -34.29 -31.05 -1.12
N ARG A 488 -34.17 -30.52 -2.35
CA ARG A 488 -33.72 -29.15 -2.67
C ARG A 488 -33.98 -28.20 -1.49
N THR A 489 -32.95 -27.87 -0.73
CA THR A 489 -32.89 -26.60 -0.01
C THR A 489 -32.44 -25.61 -1.07
N PRO A 490 -33.34 -24.82 -1.67
CA PRO A 490 -33.03 -23.99 -2.85
C PRO A 490 -31.93 -22.95 -2.61
N ASP A 491 -31.48 -22.74 -1.37
CA ASP A 491 -30.61 -21.63 -0.96
C ASP A 491 -29.28 -22.07 -0.28
N PHE A 492 -28.79 -23.30 -0.52
CA PHE A 492 -27.47 -23.69 0.02
C PHE A 492 -26.33 -23.07 -0.79
N HIS A 493 -25.43 -22.39 -0.10
CA HIS A 493 -24.22 -21.82 -0.68
C HIS A 493 -23.03 -22.04 0.26
N ALA A 494 -21.96 -22.65 -0.26
CA ALA A 494 -20.71 -22.79 0.46
C ALA A 494 -20.14 -21.40 0.84
N PRO A 495 -19.54 -21.23 2.03
CA PRO A 495 -18.99 -19.94 2.44
C PRO A 495 -17.87 -19.47 1.52
N SER A 496 -17.89 -18.19 1.14
CA SER A 496 -16.77 -17.56 0.44
C SER A 496 -15.82 -16.89 1.42
N PHE A 497 -14.54 -16.79 1.08
CA PHE A 497 -13.51 -16.19 1.91
C PHE A 497 -12.80 -15.08 1.15
N VAL A 498 -12.56 -13.96 1.83
CA VAL A 498 -11.69 -12.89 1.33
C VAL A 498 -10.58 -12.69 2.35
N VAL A 499 -9.37 -13.06 1.99
CA VAL A 499 -8.18 -13.02 2.85
C VAL A 499 -7.35 -11.81 2.45
N ALA A 500 -7.26 -10.82 3.33
CA ALA A 500 -6.41 -9.65 3.15
C ALA A 500 -5.05 -9.86 3.81
N MET A 501 -4.02 -9.99 2.99
CA MET A 501 -2.66 -10.30 3.43
C MET A 501 -1.64 -9.92 2.36
N ASP A 502 -0.44 -9.53 2.77
CA ASP A 502 0.69 -9.39 1.86
C ASP A 502 1.06 -10.75 1.23
N GLY A 503 1.02 -10.83 -0.11
CA GLY A 503 1.33 -12.04 -0.86
C GLY A 503 2.78 -12.51 -0.69
N ALA A 504 3.73 -11.60 -0.51
CA ALA A 504 5.12 -11.97 -0.24
C ALA A 504 5.26 -12.67 1.12
N TRP A 505 4.62 -12.12 2.15
CA TRP A 505 4.59 -12.74 3.48
C TRP A 505 3.97 -14.14 3.44
N LEU A 506 2.89 -14.29 2.68
CA LEU A 506 2.19 -15.56 2.54
C LEU A 506 3.06 -16.62 1.85
N ARG A 507 3.76 -16.26 0.76
CA ARG A 507 4.68 -17.16 0.05
C ARG A 507 5.82 -17.61 0.95
N CYS A 508 6.48 -16.66 1.62
CA CYS A 508 7.55 -16.97 2.54
C CYS A 508 7.08 -17.86 3.71
N ALA A 509 5.84 -17.68 4.21
CA ALA A 509 5.29 -18.56 5.24
C ALA A 509 5.19 -20.03 4.77
N TYR A 510 4.73 -20.28 3.55
CA TYR A 510 4.67 -21.62 2.97
C TYR A 510 6.05 -22.18 2.62
N GLU A 511 6.94 -21.36 2.07
CA GLU A 511 8.32 -21.76 1.76
C GLU A 511 9.06 -22.18 3.04
N ASN A 512 8.91 -21.43 4.13
CA ASN A 512 9.48 -21.80 5.42
C ASN A 512 8.88 -23.09 5.98
N ALA A 513 7.56 -23.28 5.87
CA ALA A 513 6.89 -24.47 6.40
C ALA A 513 7.20 -25.76 5.61
N TYR A 514 7.55 -25.63 4.32
CA TYR A 514 7.80 -26.75 3.41
C TYR A 514 9.21 -26.72 2.78
N GLU A 515 10.18 -26.12 3.47
CA GLU A 515 11.55 -25.90 2.97
C GLU A 515 12.20 -27.19 2.43
N THR A 516 11.94 -28.32 3.09
CA THR A 516 12.47 -29.65 2.73
C THR A 516 11.98 -30.16 1.37
N PHE A 517 10.89 -29.60 0.81
CA PHE A 517 10.33 -29.99 -0.48
C PHE A 517 10.73 -29.05 -1.62
N THR A 518 11.37 -27.91 -1.33
CA THR A 518 11.68 -26.87 -2.32
C THR A 518 12.47 -27.43 -3.50
N SER A 519 13.50 -28.23 -3.25
CA SER A 519 14.35 -28.82 -4.31
C SER A 519 13.65 -29.87 -5.18
N ALA A 520 12.54 -30.43 -4.72
CA ALA A 520 11.81 -31.48 -5.44
C ALA A 520 10.62 -30.96 -6.25
N VAL A 521 10.10 -29.78 -5.91
CA VAL A 521 8.81 -29.28 -6.43
C VAL A 521 8.94 -27.90 -7.10
N ALA A 522 10.00 -27.14 -6.83
CA ALA A 522 10.17 -25.83 -7.46
C ALA A 522 10.30 -25.96 -8.98
N GLU A 523 9.49 -25.20 -9.70
CA GLU A 523 9.59 -25.02 -11.15
C GLU A 523 10.28 -23.66 -11.41
N PRO A 524 11.08 -23.50 -12.50
CA PRO A 524 11.71 -22.21 -12.82
C PRO A 524 10.70 -21.05 -12.89
N GLY A 525 10.91 -20.02 -12.07
CA GLY A 525 10.00 -18.87 -11.91
C GLY A 525 8.69 -19.13 -11.17
N ARG A 526 8.51 -20.34 -10.61
CA ARG A 526 7.39 -20.73 -9.75
C ARG A 526 7.88 -21.48 -8.50
N PRO A 527 8.48 -20.76 -7.54
CA PRO A 527 8.78 -21.30 -6.22
C PRO A 527 7.54 -21.95 -5.55
N ILE A 528 7.79 -22.87 -4.63
CA ILE A 528 6.73 -23.66 -3.97
C ILE A 528 5.68 -22.77 -3.29
N GLY A 529 6.05 -21.59 -2.78
CA GLY A 529 5.13 -20.61 -2.23
C GLY A 529 4.03 -20.23 -3.23
N TYR A 530 4.39 -19.88 -4.47
CA TYR A 530 3.42 -19.57 -5.51
C TYR A 530 2.51 -20.74 -5.86
N LEU A 531 3.03 -21.97 -5.86
CA LEU A 531 2.23 -23.17 -6.11
C LEU A 531 1.16 -23.36 -5.02
N PHE A 532 1.47 -23.06 -3.77
CA PHE A 532 0.49 -23.07 -2.68
C PHE A 532 -0.54 -21.96 -2.81
N LEU A 533 -0.14 -20.71 -3.07
CA LEU A 533 -1.09 -19.62 -3.33
C LEU A 533 -2.03 -19.97 -4.49
N ASP A 534 -1.45 -20.45 -5.59
CA ASP A 534 -2.17 -20.96 -6.75
C ASP A 534 -3.08 -22.11 -6.38
N LYS A 535 -2.75 -22.93 -5.39
CA LYS A 535 -3.63 -24.01 -4.94
C LYS A 535 -4.76 -23.49 -4.06
N LEU A 536 -4.49 -22.56 -3.16
CA LEU A 536 -5.41 -22.03 -2.16
C LEU A 536 -6.45 -21.10 -2.76
N PHE A 537 -6.01 -20.06 -3.49
CA PHE A 537 -6.87 -18.99 -3.97
C PHE A 537 -7.32 -19.22 -5.40
N GLN A 538 -8.59 -18.96 -5.66
CA GLN A 538 -9.14 -18.95 -7.01
C GLN A 538 -8.83 -17.61 -7.71
N LEU A 539 -8.70 -16.54 -6.93
CA LEU A 539 -8.45 -15.19 -7.41
C LEU A 539 -7.54 -14.45 -6.43
N SER A 540 -6.46 -13.85 -6.94
CA SER A 540 -5.60 -12.91 -6.20
C SER A 540 -5.75 -11.52 -6.82
N VAL A 541 -6.12 -10.54 -6.00
CA VAL A 541 -6.44 -9.19 -6.42
C VAL A 541 -5.40 -8.24 -5.84
N PRO A 542 -4.53 -7.62 -6.66
CA PRO A 542 -3.60 -6.63 -6.16
C PRO A 542 -4.34 -5.36 -5.75
N MET A 543 -3.88 -4.74 -4.67
CA MET A 543 -4.35 -3.45 -4.21
C MET A 543 -3.94 -2.37 -5.22
N PRO A 544 -4.88 -1.48 -5.64
CA PRO A 544 -4.55 -0.38 -6.52
C PRO A 544 -3.47 0.50 -5.93
N LYS A 545 -2.43 0.78 -6.73
CA LYS A 545 -1.39 1.75 -6.40
C LYS A 545 -1.93 3.17 -6.56
N LEU A 546 -1.39 4.09 -5.76
CA LEU A 546 -1.73 5.50 -5.87
C LEU A 546 -0.94 6.11 -7.03
N GLY A 547 -1.62 6.38 -8.16
CA GLY A 547 -1.08 7.19 -9.24
C GLY A 547 -0.87 8.65 -8.81
N GLY A 548 -0.10 9.42 -9.60
CA GLY A 548 0.28 10.80 -9.26
C GLY A 548 -0.90 11.71 -8.94
N ALA A 549 -1.88 11.80 -9.84
CA ALA A 549 -3.05 12.66 -9.64
C ALA A 549 -3.92 12.23 -8.43
N SER A 550 -4.13 10.93 -8.24
CA SER A 550 -4.94 10.41 -7.12
C SER A 550 -4.23 10.56 -5.78
N ARG A 551 -2.90 10.45 -5.75
CA ARG A 551 -2.08 10.76 -4.56
C ARG A 551 -2.21 12.22 -4.17
N ASP A 552 -2.11 13.13 -5.13
CA ASP A 552 -2.16 14.57 -4.90
C ASP A 552 -3.56 15.02 -4.46
N LEU A 553 -4.63 14.43 -5.03
CA LEU A 553 -6.01 14.63 -4.57
C LEU A 553 -6.22 14.12 -3.15
N TYR A 554 -5.78 12.90 -2.85
CA TYR A 554 -5.91 12.31 -1.52
C TYR A 554 -5.15 13.14 -0.48
N PHE A 555 -3.91 13.51 -0.77
CA PHE A 555 -3.09 14.32 0.11
C PHE A 555 -3.65 15.73 0.28
N GLY A 556 -4.14 16.36 -0.80
CA GLY A 556 -4.84 17.63 -0.74
C GLY A 556 -6.08 17.58 0.17
N GLU A 557 -6.87 16.50 0.10
CA GLU A 557 -8.01 16.30 1.01
C GLU A 557 -7.56 16.16 2.48
N LEU A 558 -6.48 15.43 2.75
CA LEU A 558 -5.90 15.32 4.09
C LEU A 558 -5.43 16.66 4.66
N LEU A 559 -4.87 17.51 3.80
CA LEU A 559 -4.43 18.87 4.16
C LEU A 559 -5.59 19.88 4.25
N GLY A 560 -6.80 19.48 3.85
CA GLY A 560 -7.95 20.39 3.76
C GLY A 560 -7.79 21.45 2.67
N VAL A 561 -6.95 21.20 1.67
CA VAL A 561 -6.76 22.06 0.51
C VAL A 561 -7.77 21.66 -0.56
N SER A 562 -8.69 22.58 -0.88
CA SER A 562 -9.70 22.33 -1.91
C SER A 562 -9.05 22.36 -3.29
N VAL A 563 -8.81 21.19 -3.87
CA VAL A 563 -8.44 21.09 -5.29
C VAL A 563 -9.65 21.48 -6.14
N ALA A 564 -9.44 22.37 -7.12
CA ALA A 564 -10.49 22.79 -8.05
C ALA A 564 -11.06 21.56 -8.78
N LYS A 565 -12.35 21.28 -8.58
CA LYS A 565 -13.05 20.21 -9.30
C LYS A 565 -13.15 20.58 -10.79
N PRO A 566 -12.90 19.64 -11.72
CA PRO A 566 -13.19 19.85 -13.13
C PRO A 566 -14.65 20.29 -13.35
N PRO A 567 -14.95 21.06 -14.41
CA PRO A 567 -16.32 21.44 -14.73
C PRO A 567 -17.21 20.20 -14.87
N PRO A 568 -18.41 20.16 -14.24
CA PRO A 568 -19.27 18.98 -14.26
C PRO A 568 -19.72 18.58 -15.68
N ALA A 569 -19.92 19.55 -16.57
CA ALA A 569 -20.34 19.32 -17.95
C ALA A 569 -19.37 18.42 -18.74
N THR A 570 -18.06 18.54 -18.51
CA THR A 570 -17.06 17.72 -19.20
C THR A 570 -17.09 16.27 -18.73
N ALA A 571 -17.33 16.04 -17.42
CA ALA A 571 -17.46 14.70 -16.87
C ALA A 571 -18.76 14.01 -17.35
N ASP A 572 -19.86 14.74 -17.47
CA ASP A 572 -21.13 14.20 -17.96
C ASP A 572 -21.05 13.75 -19.44
N GLN A 573 -20.34 14.50 -20.28
CA GLN A 573 -20.10 14.11 -21.67
C GLN A 573 -19.31 12.80 -21.78
N VAL A 574 -18.25 12.66 -20.98
CA VAL A 574 -17.46 11.43 -20.96
C VAL A 574 -18.28 10.25 -20.42
N ARG A 575 -19.12 10.46 -19.40
CA ARG A 575 -20.06 9.42 -18.91
C ARG A 575 -21.00 8.95 -20.00
N ALA A 576 -21.60 9.88 -20.76
CA ALA A 576 -22.48 9.53 -21.86
C ALA A 576 -21.73 8.71 -22.93
N ALA A 577 -20.52 9.11 -23.30
CA ALA A 577 -19.69 8.35 -24.24
C ALA A 577 -19.38 6.92 -23.74
N LEU A 578 -19.03 6.77 -22.46
CA LEU A 578 -18.79 5.46 -21.83
C LEU A 578 -20.02 4.55 -21.89
N THR A 579 -21.23 5.08 -21.67
CA THR A 579 -22.45 4.27 -21.74
C THR A 579 -22.74 3.73 -23.14
N THR A 580 -22.23 4.40 -24.19
CA THR A 580 -22.42 3.98 -25.58
C THR A 580 -21.30 3.08 -26.13
N SER A 581 -20.14 2.99 -25.45
CA SER A 581 -19.01 2.17 -25.90
C SER A 581 -19.40 0.70 -25.98
N GLY A 582 -19.19 0.04 -27.11
CA GLY A 582 -19.59 -1.35 -27.38
C GLY A 582 -18.60 -2.41 -26.90
N ASP A 583 -17.33 -2.06 -26.75
CA ASP A 583 -16.26 -2.95 -26.32
C ASP A 583 -15.26 -2.27 -25.37
N GLU A 584 -14.31 -3.06 -24.84
CA GLU A 584 -13.29 -2.57 -23.91
C GLU A 584 -12.36 -1.53 -24.54
N ILE A 585 -12.00 -1.69 -25.82
CA ILE A 585 -11.07 -0.78 -26.51
C ILE A 585 -11.70 0.61 -26.63
N GLU A 586 -12.98 0.68 -27.01
CA GLU A 586 -13.73 1.93 -27.09
C GLU A 586 -13.84 2.63 -25.72
N VAL A 587 -14.01 1.87 -24.63
CA VAL A 587 -13.98 2.42 -23.27
C VAL A 587 -12.61 3.04 -22.98
N LEU A 588 -11.52 2.33 -23.26
CA LEU A 588 -10.16 2.81 -23.02
C LEU A 588 -9.82 4.04 -23.88
N GLU A 589 -10.25 4.08 -25.13
CA GLU A 589 -10.09 5.24 -26.02
C GLU A 589 -10.87 6.46 -25.52
N THR A 590 -12.09 6.24 -25.03
CA THR A 590 -12.91 7.30 -24.43
C THR A 590 -12.22 7.90 -23.21
N LEU A 591 -11.64 7.06 -22.36
CA LEU A 591 -10.81 7.51 -21.25
C LEU A 591 -9.57 8.25 -21.74
N ALA A 592 -8.83 7.70 -22.71
CA ALA A 592 -7.59 8.30 -23.23
C ALA A 592 -7.80 9.71 -23.81
N LYS A 593 -8.97 9.99 -24.38
CA LYS A 593 -9.34 11.32 -24.89
C LYS A 593 -9.71 12.32 -23.79
N ALA A 594 -10.10 11.84 -22.60
CA ALA A 594 -10.47 12.69 -21.48
C ALA A 594 -9.25 13.23 -20.73
N ASP A 595 -9.41 14.39 -20.09
CA ASP A 595 -8.43 14.96 -19.17
C ASP A 595 -8.18 14.01 -17.97
N PRO A 596 -6.95 13.86 -17.45
CA PRO A 596 -6.64 12.96 -16.34
C PRO A 596 -7.56 13.10 -15.11
N ARG A 597 -7.96 14.33 -14.75
CA ARG A 597 -8.87 14.55 -13.61
C ARG A 597 -10.29 14.11 -13.91
N VAL A 598 -10.72 14.24 -15.17
CA VAL A 598 -12.04 13.75 -15.60
C VAL A 598 -12.04 12.23 -15.62
N ARG A 599 -10.98 11.59 -16.13
CA ARG A 599 -10.82 10.12 -16.10
C ARG A 599 -10.98 9.57 -14.70
N GLU A 600 -10.31 10.21 -13.75
CA GLU A 600 -10.40 9.88 -12.33
C GLU A 600 -11.85 9.90 -11.82
N ILE A 601 -12.64 10.92 -12.18
CA ILE A 601 -14.05 11.04 -11.77
C ILE A 601 -14.94 9.95 -12.40
N VAL A 602 -14.64 9.52 -13.61
CA VAL A 602 -15.48 8.56 -14.37
C VAL A 602 -14.94 7.12 -14.33
N ALA A 603 -13.82 6.87 -13.67
CA ALA A 603 -13.15 5.57 -13.66
C ALA A 603 -14.07 4.45 -13.14
N SER A 604 -14.88 4.73 -12.11
CA SER A 604 -15.84 3.77 -11.58
C SER A 604 -16.89 3.37 -12.62
N GLN A 605 -17.42 4.33 -13.38
CA GLN A 605 -18.39 4.07 -14.46
C GLN A 605 -17.74 3.31 -15.63
N ALA A 606 -16.49 3.62 -15.96
CA ALA A 606 -15.76 2.88 -16.99
C ALA A 606 -15.55 1.41 -16.60
N VAL A 607 -15.21 1.14 -15.34
CA VAL A 607 -15.11 -0.24 -14.83
C VAL A 607 -16.47 -0.94 -14.86
N GLU A 608 -17.55 -0.27 -14.46
CA GLU A 608 -18.90 -0.84 -14.54
C GLU A 608 -19.26 -1.23 -15.98
N ARG A 609 -18.96 -0.36 -16.95
CA ARG A 609 -19.18 -0.62 -18.38
C ARG A 609 -18.35 -1.80 -18.89
N ILE A 610 -17.06 -1.88 -18.55
CA ILE A 610 -16.17 -2.99 -18.94
C ILE A 610 -16.72 -4.33 -18.44
N LEU A 611 -17.35 -4.32 -17.26
CA LEU A 611 -17.91 -5.52 -16.66
C LEU A 611 -19.30 -5.86 -17.21
N ASP A 612 -19.93 -5.05 -18.04
CA ASP A 612 -21.22 -5.40 -18.65
C ASP A 612 -21.07 -6.62 -19.57
N ALA A 613 -22.06 -7.53 -19.52
CA ALA A 613 -21.98 -8.83 -20.22
C ALA A 613 -21.65 -8.68 -21.71
N GLY A 614 -22.29 -7.74 -22.41
CA GLY A 614 -22.04 -7.52 -23.84
C GLY A 614 -20.62 -7.03 -24.16
N VAL A 615 -20.00 -6.26 -23.26
CA VAL A 615 -18.61 -5.80 -23.43
C VAL A 615 -17.64 -6.94 -23.09
N GLN A 616 -17.92 -7.68 -22.01
CA GLN A 616 -17.09 -8.82 -21.59
C GLN A 616 -17.04 -9.92 -22.65
N ASP A 617 -18.15 -10.22 -23.32
CA ASP A 617 -18.18 -11.24 -24.37
C ASP A 617 -17.22 -10.91 -25.52
N VAL A 618 -17.17 -9.65 -25.95
CA VAL A 618 -16.23 -9.17 -26.98
C VAL A 618 -14.79 -9.28 -26.47
N SER A 619 -14.50 -8.83 -25.25
CA SER A 619 -13.18 -8.97 -24.64
C SER A 619 -12.73 -10.43 -24.52
N HIS A 620 -13.61 -11.34 -24.09
CA HIS A 620 -13.30 -12.77 -23.99
C HIS A 620 -12.96 -13.40 -25.34
N HIS A 621 -13.65 -13.00 -26.42
CA HIS A 621 -13.30 -13.42 -27.76
C HIS A 621 -11.91 -12.92 -28.19
N ALA A 622 -11.54 -11.68 -27.86
CA ALA A 622 -10.22 -11.14 -28.14
C ALA A 622 -9.10 -11.89 -27.38
N LEU A 623 -9.38 -12.37 -26.17
CA LEU A 623 -8.45 -13.14 -25.34
C LEU A 623 -8.22 -14.58 -25.82
N ALA A 624 -9.08 -15.12 -26.69
CA ALA A 624 -9.02 -16.52 -27.13
C ALA A 624 -7.68 -16.88 -27.80
N LYS A 625 -7.01 -15.91 -28.45
CA LYS A 625 -5.71 -16.11 -29.10
C LYS A 625 -4.57 -16.47 -28.14
N PHE A 626 -4.71 -16.13 -26.85
CA PHE A 626 -3.71 -16.46 -25.82
C PHE A 626 -3.81 -17.92 -25.34
N SER A 627 -4.84 -18.68 -25.74
CA SER A 627 -5.06 -20.04 -25.24
C SER A 627 -3.89 -21.00 -25.52
N ARG A 628 -3.18 -20.82 -26.64
CA ARG A 628 -2.01 -21.63 -27.03
C ARG A 628 -0.74 -21.31 -26.24
N LEU A 629 -0.68 -20.13 -25.62
CA LEU A 629 0.46 -19.70 -24.81
C LEU A 629 0.30 -20.09 -23.34
N LEU A 630 -0.91 -20.47 -22.92
CA LEU A 630 -1.20 -20.96 -21.58
C LEU A 630 -0.83 -22.44 -21.47
N HIS A 631 -0.40 -22.86 -20.28
CA HIS A 631 -0.26 -24.28 -19.96
C HIS A 631 -1.59 -25.03 -20.20
N SER A 632 -1.50 -26.29 -20.62
CA SER A 632 -2.61 -27.23 -20.81
C SER A 632 -3.28 -27.65 -19.49
N ASN A 633 -3.71 -26.68 -18.69
CA ASN A 633 -4.28 -26.84 -17.37
C ASN A 633 -5.59 -26.03 -17.29
N PRO A 634 -6.76 -26.68 -17.13
CA PRO A 634 -8.05 -25.99 -17.03
C PRO A 634 -8.10 -24.92 -15.93
N ARG A 635 -7.36 -25.12 -14.83
CA ARG A 635 -7.28 -24.14 -13.75
C ARG A 635 -6.53 -22.89 -14.16
N ALA A 636 -5.43 -23.03 -14.90
CA ALA A 636 -4.65 -21.90 -15.39
C ALA A 636 -5.48 -21.06 -16.38
N MET A 637 -6.26 -21.70 -17.26
CA MET A 637 -7.17 -21.02 -18.19
C MET A 637 -8.26 -20.22 -17.48
N LYS A 638 -8.93 -20.82 -16.48
CA LYS A 638 -9.92 -20.11 -15.65
C LYS A 638 -9.29 -18.94 -14.89
N ARG A 639 -8.09 -19.15 -14.33
CA ARG A 639 -7.34 -18.10 -13.64
C ARG A 639 -6.99 -16.95 -14.58
N PHE A 640 -6.59 -17.24 -15.81
CA PHE A 640 -6.24 -16.21 -16.80
C PHE A 640 -7.40 -15.23 -17.02
N VAL A 641 -8.60 -15.73 -17.30
CA VAL A 641 -9.79 -14.89 -17.51
C VAL A 641 -10.14 -14.07 -16.25
N ASN A 642 -10.14 -14.72 -15.09
CA ASN A 642 -10.50 -14.05 -13.82
C ASN A 642 -9.47 -13.00 -13.42
N THR A 643 -8.18 -13.32 -13.51
CA THR A 643 -7.09 -12.40 -13.19
C THR A 643 -7.06 -11.24 -14.18
N TYR A 644 -7.28 -11.48 -15.48
CA TYR A 644 -7.34 -10.42 -16.48
C TYR A 644 -8.45 -9.42 -16.17
N THR A 645 -9.68 -9.92 -15.92
CA THR A 645 -10.85 -9.08 -15.63
C THR A 645 -10.61 -8.15 -14.44
N VAL A 646 -10.00 -8.69 -13.38
CA VAL A 646 -9.68 -7.91 -12.19
C VAL A 646 -8.52 -6.95 -12.44
N LEU A 647 -7.46 -7.39 -13.11
CA LEU A 647 -6.33 -6.51 -13.43
C LEU A 647 -6.77 -5.35 -14.32
N ARG A 648 -7.62 -5.59 -15.31
CA ARG A 648 -8.22 -4.53 -16.16
C ARG A 648 -8.94 -3.50 -15.30
N ALA A 649 -9.79 -3.94 -14.37
CA ALA A 649 -10.48 -3.04 -13.46
C ALA A 649 -9.50 -2.26 -12.57
N VAL A 650 -8.49 -2.92 -12.00
CA VAL A 650 -7.46 -2.28 -11.16
C VAL A 650 -6.69 -1.22 -11.95
N ARG A 651 -6.20 -1.53 -13.16
CA ARG A 651 -5.46 -0.57 -13.99
C ARG A 651 -6.28 0.64 -14.40
N VAL A 652 -7.56 0.44 -14.74
CA VAL A 652 -8.48 1.56 -15.02
C VAL A 652 -8.67 2.45 -13.79
N LEU A 653 -8.79 1.86 -12.58
CA LEU A 653 -8.94 2.62 -11.33
C LEU A 653 -7.66 3.37 -10.93
N GLU A 654 -6.49 2.84 -11.27
CA GLU A 654 -5.20 3.53 -11.09
C GLU A 654 -4.97 4.64 -12.12
N GLY A 655 -5.84 4.74 -13.14
CA GLY A 655 -5.67 5.66 -14.27
C GLY A 655 -4.65 5.20 -15.29
N SER A 656 -4.19 3.94 -15.23
CA SER A 656 -3.25 3.37 -16.19
C SER A 656 -4.00 2.68 -17.34
N LEU A 657 -4.00 3.32 -18.51
CA LEU A 657 -4.66 2.80 -19.71
C LEU A 657 -3.70 1.90 -20.49
N VAL A 658 -3.77 0.60 -20.22
CA VAL A 658 -2.96 -0.43 -20.89
C VAL A 658 -3.75 -1.08 -22.03
N PRO A 659 -3.20 -1.27 -23.24
CA PRO A 659 -3.88 -2.01 -24.31
C PRO A 659 -4.28 -3.43 -23.89
N THR A 660 -5.36 -3.96 -24.48
CA THR A 660 -5.92 -5.29 -24.17
C THR A 660 -4.89 -6.40 -24.29
N ASP A 661 -4.17 -6.46 -25.41
CA ASP A 661 -3.18 -7.52 -25.67
C ASP A 661 -1.96 -7.43 -24.75
N THR A 662 -1.52 -6.21 -24.46
CA THR A 662 -0.40 -5.94 -23.55
C THR A 662 -0.72 -6.39 -22.13
N LEU A 663 -1.92 -6.06 -21.64
CA LEU A 663 -2.36 -6.48 -20.31
C LEU A 663 -2.60 -7.99 -20.26
N ALA A 664 -3.08 -8.59 -21.35
CA ALA A 664 -3.27 -10.03 -21.47
C ALA A 664 -1.93 -10.77 -21.44
N LEU A 665 -0.92 -10.31 -22.18
CA LEU A 665 0.43 -10.87 -22.12
C LEU A 665 1.03 -10.74 -20.70
N TRP A 666 0.87 -9.58 -20.06
CA TRP A 666 1.31 -9.39 -18.68
C TRP A 666 0.58 -10.34 -17.71
N THR A 667 -0.72 -10.53 -17.88
CA THR A 667 -1.52 -11.48 -17.08
C THR A 667 -1.01 -12.91 -17.26
N LEU A 668 -0.62 -13.27 -18.49
CA LEU A 668 -0.05 -14.57 -18.79
C LEU A 668 1.30 -14.77 -18.09
N LEU A 669 2.19 -13.78 -18.11
CA LEU A 669 3.46 -13.82 -17.36
C LEU A 669 3.22 -13.99 -15.86
N ARG A 670 2.26 -13.25 -15.27
CA ARG A 670 1.91 -13.39 -13.84
C ARG A 670 1.37 -14.77 -13.47
N ILE A 671 0.85 -15.53 -14.43
CA ILE A 671 0.31 -16.88 -14.17
C ILE A 671 1.36 -17.96 -14.45
N ARG A 672 2.13 -17.83 -15.54
CA ARG A 672 3.14 -18.82 -15.91
C ARG A 672 4.40 -18.67 -15.07
N TRP A 673 4.84 -17.44 -14.81
CA TRP A 673 6.10 -17.13 -14.14
C TRP A 673 5.93 -15.94 -13.18
N PRO A 674 5.16 -16.13 -12.09
CA PRO A 674 4.86 -15.06 -11.14
C PRO A 674 6.10 -14.49 -10.46
N GLU A 675 7.14 -15.29 -10.19
CA GLU A 675 8.39 -14.78 -9.62
C GLU A 675 9.09 -13.81 -10.58
N LEU A 676 9.11 -14.15 -11.88
CA LEU A 676 9.62 -13.26 -12.92
C LEU A 676 8.79 -11.98 -13.00
N ALA A 677 7.46 -12.09 -12.95
CA ALA A 677 6.58 -10.92 -13.00
C ALA A 677 6.79 -9.98 -11.80
N ASP A 678 6.92 -10.52 -10.58
CA ASP A 678 7.23 -9.73 -9.37
C ASP A 678 8.62 -9.08 -9.46
N TYR A 679 9.61 -9.78 -10.04
CA TYR A 679 10.94 -9.22 -10.29
C TYR A 679 10.90 -8.09 -11.33
N LEU A 680 10.19 -8.27 -12.44
CA LEU A 680 10.01 -7.26 -13.48
C LEU A 680 9.22 -6.04 -12.98
N GLU A 681 8.24 -6.25 -12.11
CA GLU A 681 7.49 -5.16 -11.47
C GLU A 681 8.38 -4.25 -10.62
N SER A 682 9.41 -4.82 -9.96
CA SER A 682 10.40 -4.07 -9.16
C SER A 682 11.59 -3.56 -9.99
N HIS A 683 11.94 -4.26 -11.08
CA HIS A 683 13.08 -3.95 -11.94
C HIS A 683 12.68 -3.96 -13.43
N PRO A 684 11.88 -2.98 -13.92
CA PRO A 684 11.33 -3.02 -15.27
C PRO A 684 12.39 -3.07 -16.38
N GLU A 685 13.54 -2.43 -16.18
CA GLU A 685 14.71 -2.41 -17.09
C GLU A 685 15.32 -3.81 -17.32
N ALA A 686 14.96 -4.81 -16.51
CA ALA A 686 15.45 -6.18 -16.69
C ALA A 686 14.81 -6.88 -17.90
N VAL A 687 13.67 -6.39 -18.42
CA VAL A 687 12.99 -7.03 -19.56
C VAL A 687 13.82 -6.99 -20.84
N ASP A 688 14.53 -5.90 -21.08
CA ASP A 688 15.34 -5.73 -22.29
C ASP A 688 16.51 -6.72 -22.27
N ARG A 689 17.18 -6.85 -21.12
CA ARG A 689 18.24 -7.85 -20.89
C ARG A 689 17.76 -9.28 -21.13
N ILE A 690 16.59 -9.63 -20.59
CA ILE A 690 16.00 -10.97 -20.78
C ILE A 690 15.65 -11.22 -22.25
N THR A 691 15.10 -10.21 -22.93
CA THR A 691 14.69 -10.32 -24.34
C THR A 691 15.90 -10.43 -25.26
N GLU A 692 16.98 -9.70 -24.98
CA GLU A 692 18.25 -9.75 -25.71
C GLU A 692 19.12 -10.97 -25.38
N GLY A 693 18.79 -11.71 -24.32
CA GLY A 693 19.61 -12.81 -23.80
C GLY A 693 20.94 -12.34 -23.18
N SER A 694 21.06 -11.05 -22.87
CA SER A 694 22.24 -10.41 -22.28
C SER A 694 22.08 -10.31 -20.74
N GLY A 695 23.19 -10.38 -19.99
CA GLY A 695 23.14 -10.12 -18.53
C GLY A 695 22.36 -11.13 -17.67
N VAL A 696 22.14 -12.38 -18.15
CA VAL A 696 21.45 -13.44 -17.38
C VAL A 696 22.12 -13.71 -16.03
N GLN A 697 23.44 -13.49 -15.90
CA GLN A 697 24.15 -13.68 -14.63
C GLN A 697 23.77 -12.65 -13.55
N ASP A 698 23.29 -11.47 -13.95
CA ASP A 698 22.88 -10.39 -13.04
C ASP A 698 21.48 -10.60 -12.46
N LEU A 699 20.74 -11.60 -12.97
CA LEU A 699 19.44 -11.98 -12.45
C LEU A 699 19.58 -12.84 -11.17
N PRO A 700 18.57 -12.82 -10.29
CA PRO A 700 18.47 -13.76 -9.17
C PRO A 700 18.65 -15.20 -9.63
N GLU A 701 19.34 -16.01 -8.84
CA GLU A 701 19.70 -17.39 -9.19
C GLU A 701 18.48 -18.23 -9.63
N SER A 702 17.35 -18.07 -8.95
CA SER A 702 16.08 -18.74 -9.26
C SER A 702 15.49 -18.41 -10.64
N LEU A 703 15.86 -17.26 -11.22
CA LEU A 703 15.35 -16.78 -12.51
C LEU A 703 16.30 -17.02 -13.68
N ARG A 704 17.56 -17.41 -13.43
CA ARG A 704 18.57 -17.55 -14.49
C ARG A 704 18.22 -18.65 -15.50
N GLU A 705 17.76 -19.80 -14.99
CA GLU A 705 17.32 -20.92 -15.84
C GLU A 705 16.13 -20.51 -16.71
N LEU A 706 15.15 -19.83 -16.10
CA LEU A 706 13.96 -19.37 -16.80
C LEU A 706 14.29 -18.30 -17.86
N ALA A 707 15.16 -17.34 -17.53
CA ALA A 707 15.58 -16.28 -18.45
C ALA A 707 16.29 -16.82 -19.70
N ALA A 708 17.01 -17.94 -19.57
CA ALA A 708 17.63 -18.64 -20.70
C ALA A 708 16.65 -19.57 -21.46
N SER A 709 15.41 -19.74 -20.98
CA SER A 709 14.47 -20.68 -21.57
C SER A 709 13.88 -20.18 -22.88
N ARG A 710 13.81 -21.08 -23.87
CA ARG A 710 13.19 -20.79 -25.17
C ARG A 710 11.70 -20.51 -25.05
N ASP A 711 11.01 -21.19 -24.14
CA ASP A 711 9.57 -21.01 -23.91
C ASP A 711 9.23 -19.59 -23.41
N LEU A 712 10.04 -19.02 -22.51
CA LEU A 712 9.89 -17.63 -22.12
C LEU A 712 10.06 -16.68 -23.31
N HIS A 713 11.13 -16.87 -24.09
CA HIS A 713 11.40 -16.02 -25.24
C HIS A 713 10.29 -16.12 -26.31
N GLU A 714 9.77 -17.32 -26.55
CA GLU A 714 8.61 -17.54 -27.43
C GLU A 714 7.38 -16.78 -26.92
N VAL A 715 7.06 -16.83 -25.62
CA VAL A 715 5.94 -16.07 -25.06
C VAL A 715 6.13 -14.56 -25.17
N LEU A 716 7.33 -14.04 -24.86
CA LEU A 716 7.61 -12.60 -24.92
C LEU A 716 7.47 -12.04 -26.35
N CYS A 717 7.77 -12.87 -27.36
CA CYS A 717 7.72 -12.50 -28.78
C CYS A 717 6.45 -13.00 -29.50
N ALA A 718 5.56 -13.75 -28.84
CA ALA A 718 4.45 -14.46 -29.48
C ALA A 718 3.31 -13.57 -29.98
N VAL A 719 3.18 -12.36 -29.46
CA VAL A 719 2.05 -11.47 -29.72
C VAL A 719 2.48 -10.36 -30.68
N PRO A 720 2.06 -10.39 -31.96
CA PRO A 720 2.45 -9.38 -32.93
C PRO A 720 2.05 -7.97 -32.48
N GLY A 721 2.97 -7.02 -32.56
CA GLY A 721 2.73 -5.63 -32.20
C GLY A 721 2.76 -5.33 -30.69
N VAL A 722 3.04 -6.32 -29.84
CA VAL A 722 3.22 -6.12 -28.40
C VAL A 722 4.68 -6.36 -28.03
N THR A 723 5.36 -5.31 -27.56
CA THR A 723 6.70 -5.40 -26.98
C THR A 723 6.64 -4.96 -25.53
N LEU A 724 7.09 -5.82 -24.62
CA LEU A 724 7.20 -5.48 -23.21
C LEU A 724 8.48 -4.68 -22.98
N THR A 725 8.35 -3.36 -22.89
CA THR A 725 9.43 -2.45 -22.46
C THR A 725 9.31 -2.12 -20.98
N ALA A 726 10.33 -1.49 -20.40
CA ALA A 726 10.29 -1.02 -19.02
C ALA A 726 9.06 -0.13 -18.73
N ASP A 727 8.69 0.77 -19.65
CA ASP A 727 7.51 1.64 -19.48
C ASP A 727 6.19 0.89 -19.57
N VAL A 728 6.12 -0.09 -20.47
CA VAL A 728 4.96 -0.98 -20.57
C VAL A 728 4.77 -1.78 -19.29
N ILE A 729 5.84 -2.32 -18.72
CA ILE A 729 5.79 -3.04 -17.44
C ILE A 729 5.35 -2.12 -16.31
N ARG A 730 5.86 -0.87 -16.26
CA ARG A 730 5.41 0.12 -15.29
C ARG A 730 3.91 0.36 -15.40
N ALA A 731 3.37 0.54 -16.60
CA ALA A 731 1.93 0.73 -16.82
C ALA A 731 1.12 -0.53 -16.41
N CYS A 732 1.54 -1.72 -16.85
CA CYS A 732 0.98 -3.01 -16.44
C CYS A 732 1.06 -3.28 -14.93
N SER A 733 1.95 -2.59 -14.22
CA SER A 733 2.17 -2.67 -12.77
C SER A 733 1.55 -1.51 -11.98
N GLY A 734 0.84 -0.59 -12.65
CA GLY A 734 0.17 0.55 -11.99
C GLY A 734 1.08 1.71 -11.59
N ALA A 735 2.31 1.74 -12.11
CA ALA A 735 3.35 2.74 -11.83
C ALA A 735 3.77 3.56 -13.08
N GLY A 736 3.17 3.30 -14.25
CA GLY A 736 3.47 3.95 -15.53
C GLY A 736 2.43 5.00 -15.96
N ASP A 737 2.80 5.87 -16.90
CA ASP A 737 1.84 6.77 -17.56
C ASP A 737 1.00 5.98 -18.58
N ASP A 738 -0.02 6.64 -19.14
CA ASP A 738 -0.81 6.12 -20.25
C ASP A 738 0.08 5.61 -21.40
N LEU A 739 -0.24 4.41 -21.90
CA LEU A 739 0.35 3.92 -23.14
C LEU A 739 -0.51 4.41 -24.32
N ALA A 740 0.10 5.07 -25.30
CA ALA A 740 -0.56 5.49 -26.54
C ALA A 740 0.21 4.99 -27.78
N PRO A 741 -0.47 4.66 -28.90
CA PRO A 741 -1.93 4.56 -29.09
C PRO A 741 -2.50 3.16 -28.79
N LEU A 742 -3.82 3.10 -28.53
CA LEU A 742 -4.57 1.87 -28.18
C LEU A 742 -5.03 1.05 -29.42
N ARG A 743 -4.88 1.61 -30.63
CA ARG A 743 -5.01 0.92 -31.93
C ARG A 743 -3.69 1.04 -32.69
N THR A 744 -3.26 -0.05 -33.30
CA THR A 744 -2.44 -0.01 -34.53
C THR A 744 -3.35 -0.11 -35.74
#